data_AF-A0A7U9R165-F1
#
_entry.id   AF-A0A7U9R165-F1
#
_cell.length_a   1.000
_cell.length_b   1.000
_cell.length_c   1.000
_cell.angle_alpha   90.00
_cell.angle_beta   90.00
_cell.angle_gamma   90.00
#
_symmetry.space_group_name_H-M   'P 1'
#
loop_
_entity.id
_entity.type
_entity.pdbx_description
1 polymer ?
#
loop_
_entity_poly.entity_id
_entity_poly.type
_entity_poly.pdbx_seq_one_letter_code
_entity_poly.pdbx_strand_id
1 'polypeptide(L)'
;MTEQIGKITLDLSKYPGEDLYCDGTVEDELLDIVKKYSRVEYPQLIEQRKSWPILYHLSPLRENIVDFVPMTAQDKVLEVGSGCGAITGALARKAGSVTCVDLSKKRSMINACRHSDYDNITIHVGNFQDIEPVLPRDYSYICLIGVFEYGRGYIGGDRPYEEFLRILMGHLAPGGRILIAIENKYGLKYFAGCQEDHLGSYFSGIENYQEGGSARTFSRKGLEAIFKSCGAEEYSFYYPYPDYKFMTAVYSDQRLPGRGELSNNLRNFDRDRMMLFDEKLAFDGIVEEGLFPVFANSYMAVIGASFPVEYVKYSNDRAREFKIRTEICGDGQGGKTVRKYPLTQEAQAHVRRMVWAWEKLTERYQGSALGVNKCRLEGQDKDFHAVFEYVTGRPLAELLDECLEKGDQEGFWHFFDQYLERIGYGEECPVTDFDLVFSNLLVDGDRWTLIDYEWTFEKPMETRELAFRAVYCYLLENEKRGRLDLDRVLRTLGITEEQAQEYRERELKFQRYVEGKAASMAALWEGIGKKLRDPEKLVRDQEEQERLTRIQVYEDRGEGYREECSRFLDRVYEDGGQIELELQFPGNVRRMRIDPAMDCGICRILELRFNGEKVPPNVPKVLAVNGKRIRPRGEQGDNYLTVVYPTPDPNIDIDISRLQPGEVNILYIRMEYRLLPLSMAEDLAGAVRKWV
;
A
#
# COMPACT_ATOMS: atom_id res chain seq x y z
N MET A 1 -3.91 -8.69 41.72
CA MET A 1 -5.36 -8.41 41.82
C MET A 1 -5.97 -8.86 40.51
N THR A 2 -7.15 -9.49 40.53
CA THR A 2 -7.85 -9.91 39.29
C THR A 2 -9.13 -9.08 39.11
N GLU A 3 -9.38 -8.59 37.91
CA GLU A 3 -10.61 -7.92 37.50
C GLU A 3 -11.40 -8.81 36.51
N GLN A 4 -12.72 -8.67 36.46
CA GLN A 4 -13.59 -9.40 35.53
C GLN A 4 -14.35 -8.43 34.64
N ILE A 5 -14.27 -8.63 33.32
CA ILE A 5 -15.03 -7.88 32.32
C ILE A 5 -15.81 -8.87 31.46
N GLY A 6 -17.12 -8.95 31.69
CA GLY A 6 -17.91 -10.06 31.14
C GLY A 6 -17.42 -11.39 31.69
N LYS A 7 -16.99 -12.28 30.80
CA LYS A 7 -16.37 -13.58 31.15
C LYS A 7 -14.84 -13.57 31.08
N ILE A 8 -14.24 -12.41 30.80
CA ILE A 8 -12.79 -12.28 30.61
C ILE A 8 -12.12 -11.96 31.95
N THR A 9 -11.09 -12.74 32.26
CA THR A 9 -10.24 -12.50 33.43
C THR A 9 -9.09 -11.57 33.07
N LEU A 10 -8.97 -10.46 33.79
CA LEU A 10 -7.82 -9.55 33.74
C LEU A 10 -6.97 -9.76 34.99
N ASP A 11 -5.78 -10.33 34.82
CA ASP A 11 -4.81 -10.48 35.90
C ASP A 11 -3.86 -9.28 35.96
N LEU A 12 -4.03 -8.45 37.00
CA LEU A 12 -3.23 -7.27 37.30
C LEU A 12 -2.18 -7.56 38.38
N SER A 13 -1.88 -8.82 38.71
CA SER A 13 -0.89 -9.19 39.73
C SER A 13 0.52 -8.66 39.45
N LYS A 14 0.84 -8.41 38.17
CA LYS A 14 2.12 -7.87 37.69
C LYS A 14 2.00 -6.49 37.04
N TYR A 15 0.86 -5.82 37.20
CA TYR A 15 0.66 -4.48 36.67
C TYR A 15 1.27 -3.45 37.62
N PRO A 16 2.19 -2.56 37.16
CA PRO A 16 2.88 -1.61 38.04
C PRO A 16 1.99 -0.45 38.53
N GLY A 17 0.77 -0.32 38.00
CA GLY A 17 -0.16 0.76 38.33
C GLY A 17 -0.26 1.83 37.24
N GLU A 18 0.68 1.85 36.30
CA GLU A 18 0.70 2.74 35.13
C GLU A 18 0.87 1.95 33.82
N ASP A 19 0.31 2.47 32.73
CA ASP A 19 0.44 1.87 31.41
C ASP A 19 1.87 2.07 30.90
N LEU A 20 2.59 0.96 30.65
CA LEU A 20 3.94 1.00 30.10
C LEU A 20 3.95 1.31 28.58
N TYR A 21 2.77 1.30 27.95
CA TYR A 21 2.54 1.72 26.57
C TYR A 21 1.13 2.31 26.44
N CYS A 22 0.96 3.50 25.82
CA CYS A 22 -0.34 4.12 25.57
C CYS A 22 -0.25 5.11 24.39
N ASP A 23 -1.12 4.98 23.38
CA ASP A 23 -1.24 5.94 22.27
C ASP A 23 -2.15 7.15 22.60
N GLY A 24 -2.58 7.29 23.86
CA GLY A 24 -3.33 8.44 24.35
C GLY A 24 -4.81 8.44 23.97
N THR A 25 -5.28 9.52 23.35
CA THR A 25 -6.71 9.81 23.10
C THR A 25 -7.38 8.82 22.14
N VAL A 26 -6.61 8.21 21.25
CA VAL A 26 -7.09 7.18 20.31
C VAL A 26 -7.63 5.97 21.06
N GLU A 27 -6.95 5.54 22.12
CA GLU A 27 -7.38 4.38 22.91
C GLU A 27 -8.63 4.69 23.73
N ASP A 28 -8.84 5.95 24.11
CA ASP A 28 -10.08 6.37 24.75
C ASP A 28 -11.27 6.27 23.79
N GLU A 29 -11.09 6.69 22.52
CA GLU A 29 -12.11 6.50 21.48
C GLU A 29 -12.37 5.01 21.20
N LEU A 30 -11.32 4.19 21.08
CA LEU A 30 -11.48 2.74 20.89
C LEU A 30 -12.24 2.10 22.05
N LEU A 31 -11.92 2.46 23.29
CA LEU A 31 -12.61 1.95 24.47
C LEU A 31 -14.09 2.37 24.49
N ASP A 32 -14.40 3.59 24.08
CA ASP A 32 -15.78 4.05 23.93
C ASP A 32 -16.54 3.27 22.86
N ILE A 33 -15.91 3.04 21.70
CA ILE A 33 -16.49 2.28 20.59
C ILE A 33 -16.83 0.85 21.04
N VAL A 34 -15.88 0.12 21.63
CA VAL A 34 -16.10 -1.29 21.99
C VAL A 34 -17.10 -1.48 23.13
N LYS A 35 -17.38 -0.43 23.92
CA LYS A 35 -18.41 -0.44 24.96
C LYS A 35 -19.81 -0.15 24.41
N LYS A 36 -19.92 0.67 23.36
CA LYS A 36 -21.21 1.16 22.82
C LYS A 36 -21.71 0.36 21.64
N TYR A 37 -20.82 -0.19 20.83
CA TYR A 37 -21.14 -0.82 19.56
C TYR A 37 -20.71 -2.27 19.53
N SER A 38 -21.53 -3.09 18.87
CA SER A 38 -21.23 -4.49 18.61
C SER A 38 -20.23 -4.66 17.47
N ARG A 39 -19.50 -5.80 17.45
CA ARG A 39 -18.50 -6.11 16.42
C ARG A 39 -19.04 -6.04 14.98
N VAL A 40 -20.33 -6.26 14.77
CA VAL A 40 -20.96 -6.20 13.43
C VAL A 40 -21.13 -4.77 12.90
N GLU A 41 -21.00 -3.76 13.77
CA GLU A 41 -21.11 -2.33 13.44
C GLU A 41 -19.74 -1.68 13.16
N TYR A 42 -18.64 -2.37 13.45
CA TYR A 42 -17.29 -1.83 13.27
C TYR A 42 -16.97 -1.43 11.82
N PRO A 43 -17.35 -2.21 10.78
CA PRO A 43 -17.08 -1.82 9.39
C PRO A 43 -17.67 -0.45 9.03
N GLN A 44 -18.91 -0.16 9.44
CA GLN A 44 -19.54 1.13 9.18
C GLN A 44 -18.85 2.26 9.96
N LEU A 45 -18.44 2.01 11.20
CA LEU A 45 -17.71 3.00 12.00
C LEU A 45 -16.33 3.31 11.40
N ILE A 46 -15.62 2.30 10.91
CA ILE A 46 -14.33 2.46 10.22
C ILE A 46 -14.48 3.36 9.00
N GLU A 47 -15.50 3.11 8.17
CA GLU A 47 -15.80 3.92 6.99
C GLU A 47 -16.15 5.38 7.35
N GLN A 48 -16.93 5.58 8.40
CA GLN A 48 -17.33 6.92 8.85
C GLN A 48 -16.17 7.71 9.47
N ARG A 49 -15.33 7.06 10.26
CA ARG A 49 -14.22 7.70 10.99
C ARG A 49 -13.04 8.02 10.09
N LYS A 50 -12.82 7.24 9.02
CA LYS A 50 -11.71 7.44 8.07
C LYS A 50 -10.37 7.61 8.80
N SER A 51 -10.15 6.77 9.81
CA SER A 51 -9.06 6.91 10.77
C SER A 51 -8.21 5.65 10.77
N TRP A 52 -6.89 5.82 10.57
CA TRP A 52 -5.93 4.72 10.55
C TRP A 52 -5.98 3.88 11.83
N PRO A 53 -5.87 4.44 13.04
CA PRO A 53 -5.89 3.63 14.25
C PRO A 53 -7.20 2.84 14.44
N ILE A 54 -8.34 3.43 14.07
CA ILE A 54 -9.64 2.74 14.15
C ILE A 54 -9.69 1.56 13.17
N LEU A 55 -9.25 1.76 11.92
CA LEU A 55 -9.11 0.69 10.93
C LEU A 55 -8.15 -0.40 11.44
N TYR A 56 -6.98 -0.01 11.94
CA TYR A 56 -5.93 -0.92 12.40
C TYR A 56 -6.38 -1.83 13.54
N HIS A 57 -7.07 -1.28 14.55
CA HIS A 57 -7.44 -2.05 15.74
C HIS A 57 -8.78 -2.81 15.60
N LEU A 58 -9.73 -2.29 14.81
CA LEU A 58 -11.10 -2.84 14.76
C LEU A 58 -11.42 -3.62 13.49
N SER A 59 -10.58 -3.55 12.45
CA SER A 59 -10.85 -4.29 11.21
C SER A 59 -10.83 -5.81 11.43
N PRO A 60 -11.86 -6.54 10.98
CA PRO A 60 -11.87 -8.00 11.04
C PRO A 60 -10.80 -8.64 10.14
N LEU A 61 -10.25 -7.91 9.15
CA LEU A 61 -9.18 -8.43 8.30
C LEU A 61 -7.88 -8.73 9.07
N ARG A 62 -7.69 -8.11 10.25
CA ARG A 62 -6.58 -8.41 11.15
C ARG A 62 -6.56 -9.87 11.58
N GLU A 63 -7.73 -10.48 11.74
CA GLU A 63 -7.89 -11.86 12.21
C GLU A 63 -7.38 -12.88 11.18
N ASN A 64 -7.32 -12.52 9.89
CA ASN A 64 -6.93 -13.42 8.80
C ASN A 64 -5.57 -14.08 9.10
N ILE A 65 -4.61 -13.34 9.67
CA ILE A 65 -3.23 -13.78 9.90
C ILE A 65 -3.09 -15.04 10.78
N VAL A 66 -4.11 -15.37 11.59
CA VAL A 66 -4.16 -16.59 12.41
C VAL A 66 -5.33 -17.52 12.04
N ASP A 67 -6.23 -17.07 11.17
CA ASP A 67 -7.46 -17.79 10.84
C ASP A 67 -7.20 -19.08 10.04
N PHE A 68 -6.14 -19.14 9.23
CA PHE A 68 -5.76 -20.35 8.48
C PHE A 68 -4.91 -21.36 9.28
N VAL A 69 -4.42 -20.98 10.46
CA VAL A 69 -3.58 -21.86 11.28
C VAL A 69 -4.40 -23.05 11.76
N PRO A 70 -3.96 -24.32 11.63
CA PRO A 70 -4.77 -25.49 11.97
C PRO A 70 -4.85 -25.72 13.50
N MET A 71 -5.50 -24.80 14.22
CA MET A 71 -5.80 -24.88 15.65
C MET A 71 -7.13 -25.61 15.89
N THR A 72 -7.23 -26.28 17.03
CA THR A 72 -8.39 -27.05 17.50
C THR A 72 -8.75 -26.67 18.94
N ALA A 73 -9.94 -27.08 19.41
CA ALA A 73 -10.39 -26.82 20.77
C ALA A 73 -9.53 -27.54 21.86
N GLN A 74 -8.58 -28.38 21.46
CA GLN A 74 -7.61 -29.00 22.37
C GLN A 74 -6.38 -28.13 22.60
N ASP A 75 -6.17 -27.12 21.76
CA ASP A 75 -4.96 -26.31 21.78
C ASP A 75 -5.00 -25.21 22.85
N LYS A 76 -3.84 -24.98 23.45
CA LYS A 76 -3.58 -23.82 24.31
C LYS A 76 -2.75 -22.80 23.57
N VAL A 77 -3.17 -21.54 23.59
CA VAL A 77 -2.51 -20.45 22.87
C VAL A 77 -1.99 -19.39 23.83
N LEU A 78 -0.74 -18.97 23.64
CA LEU A 78 -0.18 -17.76 24.25
C LEU A 78 -0.11 -16.65 23.20
N GLU A 79 -0.75 -15.52 23.43
CA GLU A 79 -0.67 -14.31 22.62
C GLU A 79 0.14 -13.26 23.37
N VAL A 80 1.38 -13.02 22.95
CA VAL A 80 2.23 -11.98 23.55
C VAL A 80 2.02 -10.68 22.79
N GLY A 81 1.74 -9.58 23.51
CA GLY A 81 1.42 -8.28 22.94
C GLY A 81 0.02 -8.23 22.32
N SER A 82 -0.98 -8.72 23.05
CA SER A 82 -2.37 -8.84 22.55
C SER A 82 -3.05 -7.50 22.20
N GLY A 83 -2.54 -6.38 22.73
CA GLY A 83 -3.03 -5.04 22.50
C GLY A 83 -4.55 -4.91 22.68
N CYS A 84 -5.21 -4.26 21.73
CA CYS A 84 -6.66 -4.09 21.70
C CYS A 84 -7.43 -5.34 21.22
N GLY A 85 -6.77 -6.51 21.19
CA GLY A 85 -7.37 -7.78 20.78
C GLY A 85 -7.66 -7.86 19.27
N ALA A 86 -6.73 -7.48 18.42
CA ALA A 86 -6.96 -7.50 16.97
C ALA A 86 -7.12 -8.93 16.42
N ILE A 87 -6.44 -9.91 17.03
CA ILE A 87 -6.50 -11.33 16.64
C ILE A 87 -7.08 -12.24 17.72
N THR A 88 -7.17 -11.78 18.97
CA THR A 88 -7.63 -12.57 20.13
C THR A 88 -8.96 -13.26 19.87
N GLY A 89 -9.91 -12.57 19.22
CA GLY A 89 -11.22 -13.14 18.88
C GLY A 89 -11.13 -14.35 17.94
N ALA A 90 -10.19 -14.37 16.99
CA ALA A 90 -9.97 -15.51 16.10
C ALA A 90 -9.30 -16.68 16.83
N LEU A 91 -8.35 -16.40 17.71
CA LEU A 91 -7.72 -17.41 18.57
C LEU A 91 -8.75 -18.07 19.48
N ALA A 92 -9.60 -17.27 20.14
CA ALA A 92 -10.60 -17.75 21.08
C ALA A 92 -11.71 -18.58 20.43
N ARG A 93 -12.02 -18.37 19.15
CA ARG A 93 -12.98 -19.21 18.39
C ARG A 93 -12.45 -20.61 18.10
N LYS A 94 -11.13 -20.79 18.07
CA LYS A 94 -10.48 -22.01 17.58
C LYS A 94 -9.86 -22.83 18.70
N ALA A 95 -9.19 -22.17 19.64
CA ALA A 95 -8.44 -22.80 20.72
C ALA A 95 -9.31 -23.10 21.95
N GLY A 96 -8.88 -24.08 22.75
CA GLY A 96 -9.51 -24.40 24.03
C GLY A 96 -9.27 -23.33 25.10
N SER A 97 -8.11 -22.66 25.06
CA SER A 97 -7.79 -21.53 25.94
C SER A 97 -6.79 -20.57 25.30
N VAL A 98 -6.98 -19.28 25.56
CA VAL A 98 -6.09 -18.20 25.11
C VAL A 98 -5.58 -17.43 26.33
N THR A 99 -4.27 -17.44 26.53
CA THR A 99 -3.57 -16.56 27.47
C THR A 99 -3.00 -15.38 26.71
N CYS A 100 -3.39 -14.17 27.07
CA CYS A 100 -2.88 -12.94 26.49
C CYS A 100 -1.94 -12.25 27.47
N VAL A 101 -0.89 -11.60 26.96
CA VAL A 101 -0.01 -10.71 27.72
C VAL A 101 0.02 -9.35 27.05
N ASP A 102 -0.17 -8.26 27.81
CA ASP A 102 0.00 -6.90 27.29
C ASP A 102 0.52 -5.92 28.35
N LEU A 103 1.27 -4.92 27.89
CA LEU A 103 1.87 -3.88 28.73
C LEU A 103 0.85 -2.82 29.21
N SER A 104 -0.28 -2.70 28.53
CA SER A 104 -1.28 -1.64 28.72
C SER A 104 -2.57 -2.20 29.31
N LYS A 105 -2.95 -1.71 30.50
CA LYS A 105 -4.27 -1.95 31.07
C LYS A 105 -5.35 -1.38 30.16
N LYS A 106 -5.15 -0.18 29.59
CA LYS A 106 -6.16 0.42 28.71
C LYS A 106 -6.44 -0.44 27.48
N ARG A 107 -5.41 -0.89 26.76
CA ARG A 107 -5.57 -1.80 25.61
C ARG A 107 -6.16 -3.15 26.02
N SER A 108 -5.74 -3.69 27.16
CA SER A 108 -6.31 -4.91 27.74
C SER A 108 -7.80 -4.77 28.06
N MET A 109 -8.24 -3.60 28.55
CA MET A 109 -9.66 -3.32 28.76
C MET A 109 -10.44 -3.26 27.45
N ILE A 110 -9.87 -2.67 26.38
CA ILE A 110 -10.48 -2.68 25.05
C ILE A 110 -10.68 -4.13 24.57
N ASN A 111 -9.62 -4.96 24.67
CA ASN A 111 -9.66 -6.38 24.32
C ASN A 111 -10.73 -7.14 25.12
N ALA A 112 -10.75 -6.95 26.44
CA ALA A 112 -11.71 -7.60 27.31
C ALA A 112 -13.16 -7.17 27.04
N CYS A 113 -13.41 -5.88 26.78
CA CYS A 113 -14.75 -5.39 26.48
C CYS A 113 -15.28 -5.97 25.16
N ARG A 114 -14.49 -5.93 24.08
CA ARG A 114 -14.92 -6.40 22.75
C ARG A 114 -15.11 -7.92 22.65
N HIS A 115 -14.49 -8.69 23.56
CA HIS A 115 -14.55 -10.15 23.61
C HIS A 115 -15.23 -10.67 24.88
N SER A 116 -16.01 -9.82 25.56
CA SER A 116 -16.64 -10.13 26.85
C SER A 116 -17.56 -11.37 26.85
N ASP A 117 -17.94 -11.88 25.68
CA ASP A 117 -18.75 -13.08 25.46
C ASP A 117 -17.98 -14.42 25.50
N TYR A 118 -16.65 -14.39 25.38
CA TYR A 118 -15.78 -15.57 25.47
C TYR A 118 -15.40 -15.91 26.92
N ASP A 119 -15.42 -17.19 27.29
CA ASP A 119 -15.02 -17.71 28.61
C ASP A 119 -13.62 -18.32 28.63
N ASN A 120 -12.95 -18.41 27.50
CA ASN A 120 -11.66 -19.08 27.34
C ASN A 120 -10.47 -18.12 27.20
N ILE A 121 -10.61 -16.85 27.59
CA ILE A 121 -9.56 -15.83 27.50
C ILE A 121 -9.15 -15.34 28.89
N THR A 122 -7.83 -15.30 29.14
CA THR A 122 -7.23 -14.64 30.32
C THR A 122 -6.17 -13.65 29.85
N ILE A 123 -6.22 -12.41 30.32
CA ILE A 123 -5.29 -11.34 29.96
C ILE A 123 -4.44 -10.97 31.16
N HIS A 124 -3.13 -11.21 31.09
CA HIS A 124 -2.17 -10.72 32.09
C HIS A 124 -1.65 -9.35 31.68
N VAL A 125 -1.73 -8.39 32.58
CA VAL A 125 -1.31 -7.00 32.33
C VAL A 125 -0.01 -6.70 33.08
N GLY A 126 1.03 -6.31 32.34
CA GLY A 126 2.36 -6.03 32.89
C GLY A 126 3.47 -6.35 31.90
N ASN A 127 4.72 -6.19 32.33
CA ASN A 127 5.87 -6.57 31.51
C ASN A 127 5.92 -8.08 31.33
N PHE A 128 6.18 -8.52 30.09
CA PHE A 128 6.30 -9.95 29.77
C PHE A 128 7.31 -10.67 30.68
N GLN A 129 8.45 -10.05 30.99
CA GLN A 129 9.47 -10.66 31.86
C GLN A 129 8.99 -10.88 33.30
N ASP A 130 8.07 -10.06 33.80
CA ASP A 130 7.51 -10.21 35.14
C ASP A 130 6.40 -11.26 35.21
N ILE A 131 5.72 -11.49 34.07
CA ILE A 131 4.60 -12.42 33.92
C ILE A 131 5.09 -13.82 33.53
N GLU A 132 6.07 -13.93 32.64
CA GLU A 132 6.59 -15.18 32.10
C GLU A 132 6.84 -16.28 33.15
N PRO A 133 7.43 -15.98 34.34
CA PRO A 133 7.75 -17.04 35.30
C PRO A 133 6.54 -17.80 35.85
N VAL A 134 5.33 -17.22 35.74
CA VAL A 134 4.08 -17.85 36.18
C VAL A 134 3.26 -18.44 35.04
N LEU A 135 3.69 -18.28 33.79
CA LEU A 135 2.98 -18.80 32.63
C LEU A 135 3.16 -20.34 32.50
N PRO A 136 2.10 -21.06 32.07
CA PRO A 136 2.18 -22.48 31.71
C PRO A 136 3.27 -22.80 30.70
N ARG A 137 3.80 -24.03 30.72
CA ARG A 137 4.84 -24.52 29.79
C ARG A 137 4.35 -25.61 28.85
N ASP A 138 3.08 -25.53 28.48
CA ASP A 138 2.39 -26.53 27.65
C ASP A 138 1.51 -25.89 26.57
N TYR A 139 1.98 -24.79 25.98
CA TYR A 139 1.28 -24.13 24.88
C TYR A 139 1.46 -24.88 23.55
N SER A 140 0.36 -25.16 22.85
CA SER A 140 0.38 -25.68 21.48
C SER A 140 0.85 -24.62 20.49
N TYR A 141 0.46 -23.36 20.72
CA TYR A 141 0.84 -22.23 19.87
C TYR A 141 1.24 -21.02 20.71
N ILE A 142 2.30 -20.35 20.30
CA ILE A 142 2.71 -19.06 20.84
C ILE A 142 2.74 -18.05 19.69
N CYS A 143 2.00 -16.96 19.81
CA CYS A 143 1.81 -15.96 18.76
C CYS A 143 2.58 -14.67 19.10
N LEU A 144 3.45 -14.25 18.19
CA LEU A 144 4.18 -12.97 18.17
C LEU A 144 3.79 -12.21 16.89
N ILE A 145 2.67 -11.50 16.90
CA ILE A 145 2.10 -10.87 15.71
C ILE A 145 2.28 -9.34 15.80
N GLY A 146 3.32 -8.80 15.13
CA GLY A 146 3.70 -7.39 15.25
C GLY A 146 4.22 -7.01 16.65
N VAL A 147 5.05 -7.90 17.22
CA VAL A 147 5.61 -7.75 18.57
C VAL A 147 7.09 -8.10 18.63
N PHE A 148 7.55 -9.06 17.80
CA PHE A 148 8.94 -9.53 17.84
C PHE A 148 9.94 -8.41 17.55
N GLU A 149 9.58 -7.42 16.72
CA GLU A 149 10.38 -6.25 16.40
C GLU A 149 10.76 -5.40 17.63
N TYR A 150 9.91 -5.43 18.67
CA TYR A 150 10.11 -4.69 19.92
C TYR A 150 10.91 -5.48 20.96
N GLY A 151 11.47 -6.65 20.60
CA GLY A 151 12.22 -7.52 21.53
C GLY A 151 13.28 -6.78 22.36
N ARG A 152 13.96 -5.77 21.79
CA ARG A 152 14.90 -4.91 22.53
C ARG A 152 14.25 -4.16 23.69
N GLY A 153 13.05 -3.62 23.49
CA GLY A 153 12.30 -2.91 24.54
C GLY A 153 11.67 -3.85 25.57
N TYR A 154 11.27 -5.06 25.16
CA TYR A 154 10.65 -6.05 26.04
C TYR A 154 11.67 -6.76 26.93
N ILE A 155 12.79 -7.21 26.35
CA ILE A 155 13.77 -8.10 27.01
C ILE A 155 15.03 -7.33 27.44
N GLY A 156 15.53 -6.42 26.60
CA GLY A 156 16.82 -5.76 26.83
C GLY A 156 18.02 -6.69 26.59
N GLY A 157 19.19 -6.30 27.11
CA GLY A 157 20.42 -7.07 26.96
C GLY A 157 21.08 -7.01 25.58
N ASP A 158 22.13 -7.81 25.39
CA ASP A 158 22.97 -7.80 24.17
C ASP A 158 22.34 -8.57 23.00
N ARG A 159 21.53 -9.60 23.30
CA ARG A 159 20.87 -10.48 22.33
C ARG A 159 19.37 -10.61 22.62
N PRO A 160 18.63 -9.49 22.59
CA PRO A 160 17.24 -9.44 23.06
C PRO A 160 16.32 -10.39 22.28
N TYR A 161 16.51 -10.52 20.98
CA TYR A 161 15.63 -11.30 20.11
C TYR A 161 15.85 -12.80 20.30
N GLU A 162 17.11 -13.23 20.41
CA GLU A 162 17.46 -14.61 20.72
C GLU A 162 17.02 -15.00 22.12
N GLU A 163 17.20 -14.12 23.11
CA GLU A 163 16.73 -14.35 24.48
C GLU A 163 15.21 -14.44 24.55
N PHE A 164 14.50 -13.53 23.88
CA PHE A 164 13.04 -13.56 23.78
C PHE A 164 12.57 -14.91 23.22
N LEU A 165 13.16 -15.36 22.12
CA LEU A 165 12.80 -16.62 21.48
C LEU A 165 13.12 -17.84 22.37
N ARG A 166 14.29 -17.88 23.03
CA ARG A 166 14.66 -18.98 23.93
C ARG A 166 13.68 -19.13 25.10
N ILE A 167 13.28 -18.01 25.69
CA ILE A 167 12.28 -17.99 26.76
C ILE A 167 10.98 -18.65 26.25
N LEU A 168 10.44 -18.16 25.13
CA LEU A 168 9.18 -18.67 24.57
C LEU A 168 9.25 -20.15 24.15
N MET A 169 10.38 -20.60 23.60
CA MET A 169 10.57 -22.02 23.27
C MET A 169 10.45 -22.92 24.51
N GLY A 170 10.82 -22.43 25.70
CA GLY A 170 10.66 -23.13 26.97
C GLY A 170 9.21 -23.29 27.46
N HIS A 171 8.26 -22.62 26.81
CA HIS A 171 6.83 -22.66 27.12
C HIS A 171 6.01 -23.56 26.18
N LEU A 172 6.65 -24.16 25.17
CA LEU A 172 5.97 -25.02 24.20
C LEU A 172 5.65 -26.40 24.78
N ALA A 173 4.44 -26.89 24.50
CA ALA A 173 4.14 -28.31 24.57
C ALA A 173 4.97 -29.10 23.53
N PRO A 174 5.15 -30.42 23.70
CA PRO A 174 5.69 -31.27 22.64
C PRO A 174 4.90 -31.10 21.32
N GLY A 175 5.60 -30.76 20.23
CA GLY A 175 4.98 -30.47 18.93
C GLY A 175 4.33 -29.09 18.82
N GLY A 176 4.45 -28.24 19.85
CA GLY A 176 4.00 -26.87 19.83
C GLY A 176 4.78 -26.00 18.84
N ARG A 177 4.19 -24.89 18.43
CA ARG A 177 4.73 -23.99 17.39
C ARG A 177 4.78 -22.55 17.85
N ILE A 178 5.79 -21.80 17.40
CA ILE A 178 5.84 -20.33 17.55
C ILE A 178 5.53 -19.70 16.20
N LEU A 179 4.60 -18.76 16.19
CA LEU A 179 4.14 -18.03 15.03
C LEU A 179 4.62 -16.59 15.12
N ILE A 180 5.48 -16.16 14.20
CA ILE A 180 6.05 -14.81 14.17
C ILE A 180 5.59 -14.12 12.89
N ALA A 181 4.64 -13.18 13.01
CA ALA A 181 4.28 -12.30 11.91
C ALA A 181 4.97 -10.95 12.08
N ILE A 182 5.73 -10.54 11.07
CA ILE A 182 6.59 -9.36 11.12
C ILE A 182 6.81 -8.78 9.73
N GLU A 183 6.99 -7.47 9.66
CA GLU A 183 7.48 -6.75 8.49
C GLU A 183 8.83 -7.32 8.02
N ASN A 184 9.00 -7.42 6.71
CA ASN A 184 10.30 -7.73 6.12
C ASN A 184 11.07 -6.43 5.91
N LYS A 185 12.27 -6.30 6.49
CA LYS A 185 13.11 -5.09 6.31
C LYS A 185 13.40 -4.72 4.84
N TYR A 186 13.28 -5.69 3.92
CA TYR A 186 13.47 -5.52 2.49
C TYR A 186 12.17 -5.68 1.68
N GLY A 187 11.01 -5.53 2.33
CA GLY A 187 9.72 -5.54 1.66
C GLY A 187 9.69 -4.55 0.49
N LEU A 188 9.18 -4.99 -0.66
CA LEU A 188 9.17 -4.17 -1.88
C LEU A 188 8.52 -2.81 -1.67
N LYS A 189 7.50 -2.74 -0.80
CA LYS A 189 6.81 -1.49 -0.47
C LYS A 189 7.76 -0.36 -0.05
N TYR A 190 8.86 -0.66 0.64
CA TYR A 190 9.82 0.35 1.08
C TYR A 190 10.68 0.86 -0.08
N PHE A 191 11.06 -0.02 -1.01
CA PHE A 191 11.70 0.37 -2.27
C PHE A 191 10.73 1.14 -3.19
N ALA A 192 9.43 0.85 -3.08
CA ALA A 192 8.38 1.53 -3.84
C ALA A 192 7.97 2.89 -3.22
N GLY A 193 8.59 3.30 -2.11
CA GLY A 193 8.41 4.63 -1.53
C GLY A 193 7.56 4.72 -0.26
N CYS A 194 7.17 3.60 0.36
CA CYS A 194 6.58 3.63 1.70
C CYS A 194 7.62 3.98 2.76
N GLN A 195 7.21 4.75 3.76
CA GLN A 195 8.00 4.97 4.99
C GLN A 195 8.03 3.69 5.83
N GLU A 196 9.09 3.53 6.62
CA GLU A 196 9.25 2.40 7.54
C GLU A 196 8.20 2.44 8.66
N ASP A 197 7.56 1.31 8.95
CA ASP A 197 6.34 1.24 9.75
C ASP A 197 6.52 1.74 11.20
N HIS A 198 7.71 1.59 11.78
CA HIS A 198 7.98 1.86 13.19
C HIS A 198 8.60 3.24 13.44
N LEU A 199 9.60 3.62 12.63
CA LEU A 199 10.31 4.89 12.77
C LEU A 199 9.68 6.02 11.94
N GLY A 200 8.90 5.70 10.91
CA GLY A 200 8.25 6.68 10.05
C GLY A 200 9.19 7.44 9.10
N SER A 201 10.46 7.05 9.06
CA SER A 201 11.48 7.55 8.13
C SER A 201 11.57 6.67 6.89
N TYR A 202 12.11 7.22 5.80
CA TYR A 202 12.40 6.44 4.61
C TYR A 202 13.64 5.56 4.83
N PHE A 203 13.65 4.37 4.25
CA PHE A 203 14.80 3.47 4.12
C PHE A 203 15.47 2.96 5.42
N SER A 204 14.99 3.30 6.63
CA SER A 204 15.67 2.91 7.86
C SER A 204 15.91 1.41 8.01
N GLY A 205 14.94 0.57 7.64
CA GLY A 205 15.13 -0.89 7.62
C GLY A 205 16.19 -1.34 6.59
N ILE A 206 16.16 -0.76 5.39
CA ILE A 206 17.09 -1.06 4.30
C ILE A 206 18.52 -0.68 4.69
N GLU A 207 18.70 0.47 5.34
CA GLU A 207 19.99 1.00 5.81
C GLU A 207 20.47 0.39 7.14
N ASN A 208 19.80 -0.67 7.62
CA ASN A 208 20.13 -1.37 8.86
C ASN A 208 20.00 -0.51 10.13
N TYR A 209 19.08 0.46 10.13
CA TYR A 209 18.72 1.26 11.30
C TYR A 209 19.92 2.01 11.91
N GLN A 210 20.77 2.65 11.08
CA GLN A 210 21.95 3.41 11.53
C GLN A 210 21.61 4.48 12.58
N GLU A 211 20.46 5.12 12.43
CA GLU A 211 19.99 6.19 13.32
C GLU A 211 19.44 5.67 14.67
N GLY A 212 19.42 4.35 14.90
CA GLY A 212 18.96 3.79 16.17
C GLY A 212 17.47 3.40 16.16
N GLY A 213 16.77 3.66 17.26
CA GLY A 213 15.37 3.23 17.46
C GLY A 213 15.19 1.96 18.30
N SER A 214 13.97 1.77 18.82
CA SER A 214 13.58 0.66 19.70
C SER A 214 13.13 -0.59 18.94
N ALA A 215 12.55 -0.43 17.74
CA ALA A 215 12.09 -1.53 16.91
C ALA A 215 13.15 -1.99 15.90
N ARG A 216 13.17 -3.28 15.57
CA ARG A 216 13.98 -3.85 14.49
C ARG A 216 13.20 -4.90 13.71
N THR A 217 13.19 -4.77 12.40
CA THR A 217 12.69 -5.81 11.49
C THR A 217 13.86 -6.59 10.88
N PHE A 218 13.57 -7.75 10.31
CA PHE A 218 14.57 -8.71 9.86
C PHE A 218 14.29 -9.15 8.44
N SER A 219 15.34 -9.53 7.71
CA SER A 219 15.19 -10.31 6.48
C SER A 219 14.96 -11.77 6.84
N ARG A 220 14.50 -12.59 5.89
CA ARG A 220 14.41 -14.05 6.06
C ARG A 220 15.71 -14.63 6.64
N LYS A 221 16.86 -14.34 6.05
CA LYS A 221 18.17 -14.82 6.53
C LYS A 221 18.48 -14.37 7.95
N GLY A 222 18.07 -13.16 8.34
CA GLY A 222 18.24 -12.65 9.70
C GLY A 222 17.42 -13.45 10.71
N LEU A 223 16.15 -13.75 10.38
CA LEU A 223 15.29 -14.60 11.21
C LEU A 223 15.84 -16.03 11.31
N GLU A 224 16.27 -16.63 10.19
CA GLU A 224 16.88 -17.96 10.18
C GLU A 224 18.14 -18.04 11.05
N ALA A 225 18.97 -17.00 11.04
CA ALA A 225 20.14 -16.90 11.92
C ALA A 225 19.74 -16.88 13.40
N ILE A 226 18.72 -16.10 13.76
CA ILE A 226 18.18 -16.05 15.13
C ILE A 226 17.67 -17.44 15.53
N PHE A 227 16.83 -18.07 14.70
CA PHE A 227 16.23 -19.38 14.95
C PHE A 227 17.31 -20.44 15.19
N LYS A 228 18.30 -20.52 14.29
CA LYS A 228 19.43 -21.44 14.41
C LYS A 228 20.23 -21.20 15.69
N SER A 229 20.45 -19.96 16.08
CA SER A 229 21.17 -19.61 17.31
C SER A 229 20.42 -19.95 18.60
N CYS A 230 19.10 -20.15 18.50
CA CYS A 230 18.24 -20.59 19.59
C CYS A 230 18.02 -22.11 19.61
N GLY A 231 18.56 -22.84 18.63
CA GLY A 231 18.41 -24.29 18.52
C GLY A 231 17.09 -24.73 17.88
N ALA A 232 16.40 -23.85 17.14
CA ALA A 232 15.26 -24.25 16.34
C ALA A 232 15.74 -24.99 15.07
N GLU A 233 15.41 -26.27 14.97
CA GLU A 233 15.83 -27.16 13.87
C GLU A 233 14.82 -27.17 12.71
N GLU A 234 13.54 -26.99 13.01
CA GLU A 234 12.45 -26.99 12.04
C GLU A 234 11.76 -25.63 12.02
N TYR A 235 11.60 -25.06 10.83
CA TYR A 235 10.80 -23.86 10.61
C TYR A 235 10.35 -23.75 9.16
N SER A 236 9.28 -22.99 8.92
CA SER A 236 8.75 -22.71 7.57
C SER A 236 8.31 -21.26 7.44
N PHE A 237 8.35 -20.73 6.21
CA PHE A 237 7.94 -19.36 5.91
C PHE A 237 6.66 -19.31 5.10
N TYR A 238 5.80 -18.39 5.53
CA TYR A 238 4.61 -17.95 4.84
C TYR A 238 4.75 -16.45 4.53
N TYR A 239 4.10 -16.01 3.46
CA TYR A 239 4.19 -14.64 2.95
C TYR A 239 2.78 -14.06 2.87
N PRO A 240 2.32 -13.38 3.93
CA PRO A 240 1.08 -12.63 3.90
C PRO A 240 1.13 -11.51 2.86
N TYR A 241 0.04 -11.37 2.10
CA TYR A 241 -0.10 -10.38 1.04
C TYR A 241 -1.43 -9.63 1.17
N PRO A 242 -1.48 -8.29 1.01
CA PRO A 242 -0.36 -7.37 0.69
C PRO A 242 0.68 -7.21 1.79
N ASP A 243 0.29 -7.44 3.04
CA ASP A 243 1.14 -7.57 4.22
C ASP A 243 0.39 -8.36 5.31
N TYR A 244 1.02 -8.63 6.45
CA TYR A 244 0.38 -9.37 7.55
C TYR A 244 -0.72 -8.58 8.27
N LYS A 245 -0.83 -7.25 8.03
CA LYS A 245 -1.79 -6.41 8.74
C LYS A 245 -3.18 -6.53 8.15
N PHE A 246 -3.32 -6.43 6.82
CA PHE A 246 -4.60 -6.58 6.14
C PHE A 246 -4.49 -7.59 5.01
N MET A 247 -3.99 -8.78 5.36
CA MET A 247 -3.74 -9.81 4.36
C MET A 247 -5.05 -10.30 3.75
N THR A 248 -5.05 -10.46 2.44
CA THR A 248 -6.12 -11.12 1.68
C THR A 248 -5.64 -12.44 1.09
N ALA A 249 -4.33 -12.69 1.07
CA ALA A 249 -3.76 -13.97 0.68
C ALA A 249 -2.53 -14.33 1.53
N VAL A 250 -2.21 -15.62 1.56
CA VAL A 250 -0.96 -16.14 2.14
C VAL A 250 -0.36 -17.12 1.15
N TYR A 251 0.90 -16.88 0.81
CA TYR A 251 1.74 -17.80 0.06
C TYR A 251 2.65 -18.56 1.03
N SER A 252 3.25 -19.66 0.59
CA SER A 252 4.23 -20.41 1.38
C SER A 252 5.43 -20.78 0.52
N ASP A 253 6.48 -21.29 1.17
CA ASP A 253 7.62 -21.90 0.47
C ASP A 253 7.20 -23.03 -0.51
N GLN A 254 6.02 -23.64 -0.34
CA GLN A 254 5.49 -24.69 -1.23
C GLN A 254 4.61 -24.15 -2.37
N ARG A 255 4.12 -22.91 -2.26
CA ARG A 255 3.26 -22.24 -3.26
C ARG A 255 3.54 -20.75 -3.25
N LEU A 256 4.53 -20.35 -4.03
CA LEU A 256 4.86 -18.95 -4.31
C LEU A 256 3.83 -18.33 -5.29
N PRO A 257 3.71 -16.99 -5.33
CA PRO A 257 2.86 -16.32 -6.30
C PRO A 257 3.29 -16.60 -7.73
N GLY A 258 2.32 -16.58 -8.64
CA GLY A 258 2.54 -16.50 -10.08
C GLY A 258 2.46 -15.05 -10.59
N ARG A 259 2.79 -14.87 -11.87
CA ARG A 259 2.62 -13.59 -12.58
C ARG A 259 1.17 -13.11 -12.47
N GLY A 260 0.97 -11.83 -12.21
CA GLY A 260 -0.34 -11.19 -12.10
C GLY A 260 -1.08 -11.38 -10.77
N GLU A 261 -0.60 -12.25 -9.86
CA GLU A 261 -1.28 -12.51 -8.59
C GLU A 261 -1.08 -11.41 -7.54
N LEU A 262 -0.15 -10.47 -7.75
CA LEU A 262 0.26 -9.43 -6.79
C LEU A 262 -0.09 -8.01 -7.26
N SER A 263 -1.39 -7.71 -7.38
CA SER A 263 -1.90 -6.45 -7.95
C SER A 263 -2.44 -5.41 -6.97
N ASN A 264 -2.64 -5.74 -5.69
CA ASN A 264 -3.27 -4.89 -4.68
C ASN A 264 -2.25 -4.25 -3.72
N ASN A 265 -1.40 -3.36 -4.23
CA ASN A 265 -0.19 -2.90 -3.53
C ASN A 265 -0.32 -1.53 -2.82
N LEU A 266 -1.31 -0.71 -3.17
CA LEU A 266 -1.54 0.61 -2.54
C LEU A 266 -2.18 0.46 -1.15
N ARG A 267 -1.34 0.35 -0.11
CA ARG A 267 -1.76 0.04 1.27
C ARG A 267 -1.15 0.95 2.37
N ASN A 268 -0.66 2.14 2.01
CA ASN A 268 -0.16 3.12 2.99
C ASN A 268 -1.32 3.87 3.67
N PHE A 269 -1.87 3.30 4.73
CA PHE A 269 -2.98 3.92 5.47
C PHE A 269 -2.51 4.88 6.58
N ASP A 270 -1.29 4.71 7.05
CA ASP A 270 -0.73 5.40 8.20
C ASP A 270 -0.01 6.71 7.81
N ARG A 271 0.66 6.72 6.65
CA ARG A 271 1.56 7.80 6.23
C ARG A 271 1.49 8.09 4.73
N ASP A 272 2.01 9.25 4.35
CA ASP A 272 2.24 9.61 2.93
C ASP A 272 3.32 8.68 2.33
N ARG A 273 3.31 8.50 1.01
CA ARG A 273 4.33 7.71 0.31
C ARG A 273 4.77 8.35 -1.01
N MET A 274 5.96 7.96 -1.47
CA MET A 274 6.37 8.16 -2.85
C MET A 274 5.81 7.05 -3.76
N MET A 275 5.69 7.36 -5.06
CA MET A 275 5.37 6.41 -6.13
C MET A 275 6.60 6.22 -7.00
N LEU A 276 7.53 5.37 -6.57
CA LEU A 276 8.84 5.22 -7.23
C LEU A 276 8.78 4.35 -8.49
N PHE A 277 7.86 3.40 -8.56
CA PHE A 277 7.62 2.54 -9.72
C PHE A 277 6.25 1.85 -9.60
N ASP A 278 5.80 1.22 -10.69
CA ASP A 278 4.62 0.34 -10.68
C ASP A 278 4.94 -0.97 -9.96
N GLU A 279 4.41 -1.12 -8.74
CA GLU A 279 4.65 -2.29 -7.90
C GLU A 279 4.12 -3.60 -8.50
N LYS A 280 3.02 -3.56 -9.28
CA LYS A 280 2.49 -4.77 -9.93
C LYS A 280 3.50 -5.29 -10.94
N LEU A 281 3.99 -4.41 -11.81
CA LEU A 281 4.99 -4.79 -12.83
C LEU A 281 6.32 -5.21 -12.21
N ALA A 282 6.74 -4.55 -11.14
CA ALA A 282 7.94 -4.93 -10.40
C ALA A 282 7.79 -6.32 -9.75
N PHE A 283 6.64 -6.61 -9.13
CA PHE A 283 6.36 -7.93 -8.57
C PHE A 283 6.32 -9.02 -9.65
N ASP A 284 5.72 -8.75 -10.81
CA ASP A 284 5.69 -9.70 -11.94
C ASP A 284 7.13 -10.15 -12.29
N GLY A 285 8.08 -9.22 -12.46
CA GLY A 285 9.48 -9.55 -12.73
C GLY A 285 10.21 -10.23 -11.54
N ILE A 286 9.93 -9.81 -10.31
CA ILE A 286 10.50 -10.44 -9.09
C ILE A 286 10.07 -11.90 -8.95
N VAL A 287 8.82 -12.20 -9.31
CA VAL A 287 8.26 -13.55 -9.27
C VAL A 287 8.91 -14.43 -10.34
N GLU A 288 9.05 -13.93 -11.57
CA GLU A 288 9.70 -14.65 -12.67
C GLU A 288 11.15 -15.04 -12.35
N GLU A 289 11.88 -14.18 -11.63
CA GLU A 289 13.26 -14.44 -11.20
C GLU A 289 13.38 -15.23 -9.88
N GLY A 290 12.26 -15.66 -9.29
CA GLY A 290 12.26 -16.44 -8.05
C GLY A 290 12.69 -15.65 -6.80
N LEU A 291 12.58 -14.32 -6.83
CA LEU A 291 13.06 -13.42 -5.77
C LEU A 291 11.97 -13.02 -4.77
N PHE A 292 10.72 -13.46 -4.95
CA PHE A 292 9.59 -13.07 -4.11
C PHE A 292 9.83 -13.26 -2.59
N PRO A 293 10.39 -14.40 -2.10
CA PRO A 293 10.72 -14.56 -0.69
C PRO A 293 11.62 -13.48 -0.09
N VAL A 294 12.43 -12.79 -0.91
CA VAL A 294 13.32 -11.71 -0.46
C VAL A 294 12.55 -10.39 -0.31
N PHE A 295 11.58 -10.15 -1.18
CA PHE A 295 10.88 -8.87 -1.32
C PHE A 295 9.42 -8.88 -0.84
N ALA A 296 8.89 -10.01 -0.36
CA ALA A 296 7.59 -10.07 0.29
C ALA A 296 7.52 -9.02 1.41
N ASN A 297 6.43 -8.26 1.51
CA ASN A 297 6.35 -7.14 2.46
C ASN A 297 6.39 -7.56 3.93
N SER A 298 6.06 -8.82 4.20
CA SER A 298 6.06 -9.40 5.55
C SER A 298 6.20 -10.91 5.50
N TYR A 299 6.60 -11.47 6.63
CA TYR A 299 6.67 -12.91 6.85
C TYR A 299 5.67 -13.33 7.92
N MET A 300 5.22 -14.58 7.83
CA MET A 300 4.76 -15.38 8.95
C MET A 300 5.72 -16.57 9.05
N ALA A 301 6.65 -16.52 10.01
CA ALA A 301 7.54 -17.61 10.31
C ALA A 301 6.89 -18.57 11.31
N VAL A 302 6.93 -19.85 11.01
CA VAL A 302 6.42 -20.92 11.87
C VAL A 302 7.62 -21.74 12.33
N ILE A 303 7.94 -21.66 13.62
CA ILE A 303 8.98 -22.49 14.24
C ILE A 303 8.31 -23.77 14.75
N GLY A 304 8.85 -24.93 14.33
CA GLY A 304 8.23 -26.25 14.45
C GLY A 304 7.74 -26.76 13.09
N ALA A 305 7.01 -27.88 13.11
CA ALA A 305 6.52 -28.55 11.91
C ALA A 305 5.63 -27.62 11.05
N SER A 306 5.78 -27.68 9.73
CA SER A 306 4.98 -26.89 8.78
C SER A 306 3.49 -27.23 8.82
N PHE A 307 2.66 -26.33 8.30
CA PHE A 307 1.24 -26.61 8.08
C PHE A 307 1.01 -27.34 6.76
N PRO A 308 -0.08 -28.11 6.65
CA PRO A 308 -0.52 -28.69 5.38
C PRO A 308 -1.06 -27.63 4.41
N VAL A 309 -1.42 -26.44 4.91
CA VAL A 309 -1.94 -25.34 4.10
C VAL A 309 -0.77 -24.68 3.36
N GLU A 310 -0.78 -24.70 2.03
CA GLU A 310 0.28 -24.11 1.20
C GLU A 310 -0.08 -22.72 0.68
N TYR A 311 -1.38 -22.45 0.51
CA TYR A 311 -1.90 -21.16 0.04
C TYR A 311 -3.27 -20.87 0.64
N VAL A 312 -3.56 -19.60 0.84
CA VAL A 312 -4.87 -19.12 1.27
C VAL A 312 -5.25 -17.87 0.49
N LYS A 313 -6.53 -17.77 0.10
CA LYS A 313 -7.18 -16.54 -0.40
C LYS A 313 -8.44 -16.26 0.41
N TYR A 314 -8.58 -15.02 0.86
CA TYR A 314 -9.75 -14.51 1.57
C TYR A 314 -10.58 -13.66 0.64
N SER A 315 -11.88 -13.94 0.62
CA SER A 315 -12.91 -13.13 -0.05
C SER A 315 -13.84 -12.48 0.99
N ASN A 316 -13.27 -12.04 2.12
CA ASN A 316 -14.03 -11.56 3.28
C ASN A 316 -14.28 -10.05 3.31
N ASP A 317 -13.92 -9.37 2.23
CA ASP A 317 -14.34 -8.04 1.80
C ASP A 317 -15.71 -8.05 1.11
N ARG A 318 -16.22 -9.22 0.69
CA ARG A 318 -17.55 -9.41 0.08
C ARG A 318 -18.70 -9.26 1.08
N ALA A 319 -19.94 -9.26 0.57
CA ALA A 319 -21.15 -9.35 1.38
C ALA A 319 -21.11 -10.58 2.30
N ARG A 320 -21.83 -10.53 3.43
CA ARG A 320 -21.74 -11.55 4.49
C ARG A 320 -22.03 -12.96 3.97
N GLU A 321 -22.95 -13.06 3.02
CA GLU A 321 -23.42 -14.26 2.33
C GLU A 321 -22.35 -14.90 1.42
N PHE A 322 -21.29 -14.16 1.07
CA PHE A 322 -20.26 -14.59 0.11
C PHE A 322 -18.85 -14.61 0.70
N LYS A 323 -18.72 -14.41 2.02
CA LYS A 323 -17.42 -14.45 2.69
C LYS A 323 -16.93 -15.88 2.80
N ILE A 324 -15.91 -16.20 2.01
CA ILE A 324 -15.26 -17.49 2.02
C ILE A 324 -13.75 -17.35 2.18
N ARG A 325 -13.12 -18.42 2.67
CA ARG A 325 -11.67 -18.63 2.63
C ARG A 325 -11.39 -19.84 1.74
N THR A 326 -10.54 -19.66 0.75
CA THR A 326 -10.08 -20.74 -0.14
C THR A 326 -8.66 -21.13 0.27
N GLU A 327 -8.42 -22.42 0.46
CA GLU A 327 -7.12 -22.98 0.82
C GLU A 327 -6.66 -23.96 -0.23
N ILE A 328 -5.35 -24.00 -0.51
CA ILE A 328 -4.71 -25.13 -1.16
C ILE A 328 -3.95 -25.89 -0.08
N CYS A 329 -4.26 -27.18 0.10
CA CYS A 329 -3.61 -28.04 1.07
C CYS A 329 -2.83 -29.15 0.37
N GLY A 330 -1.59 -29.35 0.79
CA GLY A 330 -0.74 -30.49 0.41
C GLY A 330 -0.90 -31.68 1.37
N ASP A 331 -0.78 -32.89 0.84
CA ASP A 331 -0.78 -34.13 1.62
C ASP A 331 0.62 -34.60 2.07
N GLY A 332 1.67 -33.84 1.72
CA GLY A 332 3.07 -34.18 1.98
C GLY A 332 3.66 -35.25 1.05
N GLN A 333 2.86 -35.85 0.17
CA GLN A 333 3.27 -36.81 -0.87
C GLN A 333 3.16 -36.24 -2.29
N GLY A 334 2.83 -34.95 -2.41
CA GLY A 334 2.70 -34.23 -3.68
C GLY A 334 1.26 -34.12 -4.18
N GLY A 335 0.29 -34.74 -3.52
CA GLY A 335 -1.12 -34.54 -3.77
C GLY A 335 -1.60 -33.22 -3.17
N LYS A 336 -2.47 -32.51 -3.90
CA LYS A 336 -3.05 -31.24 -3.49
C LYS A 336 -4.57 -31.27 -3.56
N THR A 337 -5.20 -30.52 -2.67
CA THR A 337 -6.65 -30.33 -2.65
C THR A 337 -6.97 -28.85 -2.45
N VAL A 338 -8.10 -28.40 -3.00
CA VAL A 338 -8.59 -27.04 -2.79
C VAL A 338 -9.80 -27.10 -1.85
N ARG A 339 -9.82 -26.28 -0.80
CA ARG A 339 -10.89 -26.26 0.20
C ARG A 339 -11.49 -24.87 0.31
N LYS A 340 -12.81 -24.75 0.23
CA LYS A 340 -13.54 -23.49 0.40
C LYS A 340 -14.38 -23.53 1.68
N TYR A 341 -14.03 -22.69 2.65
CA TYR A 341 -14.66 -22.58 3.96
C TYR A 341 -15.59 -21.36 4.02
N PRO A 342 -16.81 -21.47 4.58
CA PRO A 342 -17.64 -20.32 4.88
C PRO A 342 -17.08 -19.57 6.11
N LEU A 343 -16.93 -18.25 6.01
CA LEU A 343 -16.41 -17.42 7.11
C LEU A 343 -17.52 -16.82 7.99
N THR A 344 -18.77 -16.96 7.58
CA THR A 344 -19.96 -16.48 8.30
C THR A 344 -21.02 -17.56 8.29
N GLN A 345 -22.04 -17.40 9.14
CA GLN A 345 -23.19 -18.31 9.13
C GLN A 345 -23.98 -18.18 7.82
N GLU A 346 -24.08 -16.96 7.29
CA GLU A 346 -24.79 -16.63 6.06
C GLU A 346 -24.11 -17.26 4.82
N ALA A 347 -22.77 -17.34 4.81
CA ALA A 347 -22.00 -17.94 3.72
C ALA A 347 -22.10 -19.47 3.65
N GLN A 348 -22.67 -20.14 4.66
CA GLN A 348 -22.82 -21.59 4.64
C GLN A 348 -23.70 -22.07 3.48
N ALA A 349 -24.79 -21.35 3.18
CA ALA A 349 -25.68 -21.70 2.07
C ALA A 349 -24.96 -21.59 0.72
N HIS A 350 -24.09 -20.58 0.60
CA HIS A 350 -23.30 -20.32 -0.60
C HIS A 350 -22.29 -21.45 -0.87
N VAL A 351 -21.50 -21.85 0.14
CA VAL A 351 -20.54 -22.97 0.00
C VAL A 351 -21.25 -24.30 -0.28
N ARG A 352 -22.41 -24.57 0.34
CA ARG A 352 -23.19 -25.80 0.06
C ARG A 352 -23.69 -25.85 -1.38
N ARG A 353 -24.03 -24.70 -1.96
CA ARG A 353 -24.52 -24.59 -3.34
C ARG A 353 -23.46 -24.98 -4.39
N MET A 354 -22.18 -24.96 -4.04
CA MET A 354 -21.10 -25.34 -4.97
C MET A 354 -21.21 -26.81 -5.44
N VAL A 355 -21.72 -27.74 -4.61
CA VAL A 355 -21.95 -29.12 -5.05
C VAL A 355 -23.07 -29.21 -6.07
N TRP A 356 -24.18 -28.50 -5.81
CA TRP A 356 -25.28 -28.40 -6.77
C TRP A 356 -24.83 -27.77 -8.09
N ALA A 357 -24.00 -26.72 -8.03
CA ALA A 357 -23.45 -26.07 -9.21
C ALA A 357 -22.58 -27.04 -10.02
N TRP A 358 -21.71 -27.79 -9.35
CA TRP A 358 -20.92 -28.84 -9.99
C TRP A 358 -21.78 -29.87 -10.72
N GLU A 359 -22.79 -30.43 -10.05
CA GLU A 359 -23.69 -31.43 -10.64
C GLU A 359 -24.39 -30.89 -11.89
N LYS A 360 -24.94 -29.67 -11.80
CA LYS A 360 -25.72 -29.08 -12.88
C LYS A 360 -24.89 -28.57 -14.05
N LEU A 361 -23.72 -28.01 -13.80
CA LEU A 361 -22.81 -27.62 -14.87
C LEU A 361 -22.20 -28.85 -15.55
N THR A 362 -21.92 -29.91 -14.80
CA THR A 362 -21.46 -31.18 -15.39
C THR A 362 -22.52 -31.77 -16.33
N GLU A 363 -23.80 -31.71 -15.94
CA GLU A 363 -24.93 -32.10 -16.81
C GLU A 363 -25.00 -31.21 -18.06
N ARG A 364 -24.91 -29.88 -17.90
CA ARG A 364 -24.92 -28.92 -19.03
C ARG A 364 -23.81 -29.19 -20.04
N TYR A 365 -22.58 -29.40 -19.56
CA TYR A 365 -21.39 -29.53 -20.42
C TYR A 365 -21.09 -30.98 -20.82
N GLN A 366 -22.00 -31.92 -20.54
CA GLN A 366 -21.82 -33.33 -20.87
C GLN A 366 -21.69 -33.53 -22.39
N GLY A 367 -20.54 -34.06 -22.81
CA GLY A 367 -20.21 -34.27 -24.22
C GLY A 367 -19.42 -33.13 -24.88
N SER A 368 -19.19 -32.02 -24.16
CA SER A 368 -18.32 -30.93 -24.61
C SER A 368 -16.84 -31.16 -24.22
N ALA A 369 -15.96 -30.29 -24.71
CA ALA A 369 -14.54 -30.24 -24.32
C ALA A 369 -14.28 -29.40 -23.04
N LEU A 370 -15.33 -28.99 -22.33
CA LEU A 370 -15.25 -28.24 -21.07
C LEU A 370 -15.57 -29.15 -19.88
N GLY A 371 -14.54 -29.47 -19.09
CA GLY A 371 -14.70 -30.14 -17.81
C GLY A 371 -15.11 -29.16 -16.72
N VAL A 372 -15.90 -29.63 -15.76
CA VAL A 372 -16.21 -28.89 -14.52
C VAL A 372 -15.45 -29.57 -13.39
N ASN A 373 -14.66 -28.80 -12.63
CA ASN A 373 -13.88 -29.34 -11.53
C ASN A 373 -14.79 -30.04 -10.53
N LYS A 374 -14.38 -31.19 -10.00
CA LYS A 374 -15.22 -32.00 -9.12
C LYS A 374 -15.33 -31.35 -7.75
N CYS A 375 -16.54 -31.24 -7.20
CA CYS A 375 -16.77 -30.72 -5.86
C CYS A 375 -17.56 -31.69 -4.98
N ARG A 376 -17.18 -31.75 -3.71
CA ARG A 376 -17.89 -32.48 -2.66
C ARG A 376 -17.84 -31.71 -1.34
N LEU A 377 -18.75 -31.99 -0.42
CA LEU A 377 -18.69 -31.44 0.93
C LEU A 377 -17.96 -32.41 1.87
N GLU A 378 -17.10 -31.87 2.73
CA GLU A 378 -16.49 -32.56 3.86
C GLU A 378 -16.74 -31.81 5.17
N GLY A 379 -16.69 -32.53 6.30
CA GLY A 379 -16.92 -31.99 7.63
C GLY A 379 -18.34 -32.24 8.18
N GLN A 380 -18.59 -31.79 9.41
CA GLN A 380 -19.84 -32.02 10.14
C GLN A 380 -20.37 -30.71 10.73
N ASP A 381 -21.70 -30.63 10.87
CA ASP A 381 -22.42 -29.48 11.44
C ASP A 381 -22.00 -28.12 10.83
N LYS A 382 -21.40 -27.26 11.66
CA LYS A 382 -20.93 -25.91 11.30
C LYS A 382 -19.48 -25.90 10.81
N ASP A 383 -18.74 -26.98 11.00
CA ASP A 383 -17.34 -27.14 10.58
C ASP A 383 -17.27 -28.00 9.32
N PHE A 384 -17.75 -27.43 8.22
CA PHE A 384 -17.77 -28.08 6.91
C PHE A 384 -17.16 -27.16 5.85
N HIS A 385 -16.72 -27.75 4.74
CA HIS A 385 -16.14 -27.05 3.62
C HIS A 385 -16.39 -27.78 2.30
N ALA A 386 -16.35 -27.05 1.19
CA ALA A 386 -16.34 -27.64 -0.14
C ALA A 386 -14.91 -28.02 -0.53
N VAL A 387 -14.73 -29.22 -1.06
CA VAL A 387 -13.44 -29.78 -1.49
C VAL A 387 -13.46 -29.96 -3.00
N PHE A 388 -12.45 -29.41 -3.66
CA PHE A 388 -12.23 -29.51 -5.09
C PHE A 388 -10.91 -30.23 -5.36
N GLU A 389 -10.84 -30.88 -6.53
CA GLU A 389 -9.59 -31.44 -7.02
C GLU A 389 -8.62 -30.30 -7.38
N TYR A 390 -7.34 -30.51 -7.13
CA TYR A 390 -6.31 -29.59 -7.62
C TYR A 390 -6.06 -29.88 -9.10
N VAL A 391 -6.51 -28.96 -9.96
CA VAL A 391 -6.38 -29.09 -11.41
C VAL A 391 -5.11 -28.40 -11.87
N THR A 392 -4.29 -29.10 -12.65
CA THR A 392 -3.11 -28.55 -13.31
C THR A 392 -3.48 -27.92 -14.65
N GLY A 393 -2.78 -26.86 -15.03
CA GLY A 393 -2.98 -26.18 -16.31
C GLY A 393 -2.59 -24.71 -16.21
N ARG A 394 -2.62 -24.02 -17.35
CA ARG A 394 -2.40 -22.57 -17.41
C ARG A 394 -3.74 -21.85 -17.49
N PRO A 395 -3.98 -20.76 -16.72
CA PRO A 395 -5.16 -19.95 -16.89
C PRO A 395 -5.28 -19.44 -18.33
N LEU A 396 -6.48 -19.48 -18.91
CA LEU A 396 -6.71 -18.95 -20.26
C LEU A 396 -6.30 -17.47 -20.38
N ALA A 397 -6.49 -16.68 -19.32
CA ALA A 397 -6.05 -15.29 -19.26
C ALA A 397 -4.53 -15.12 -19.53
N GLU A 398 -3.70 -16.05 -19.02
CA GLU A 398 -2.25 -16.03 -19.23
C GLU A 398 -1.89 -16.32 -20.69
N LEU A 399 -2.57 -17.29 -21.31
CA LEU A 399 -2.38 -17.63 -22.73
C LEU A 399 -2.77 -16.46 -23.64
N LEU A 400 -3.87 -15.76 -23.32
CA LEU A 400 -4.31 -14.57 -24.04
C LEU A 400 -3.32 -13.40 -23.86
N ASP A 401 -2.80 -13.20 -22.64
CA ASP A 401 -1.77 -12.18 -22.37
C ASP A 401 -0.50 -12.42 -23.19
N GLU A 402 -0.02 -13.67 -23.29
CA GLU A 402 1.14 -14.00 -24.12
C GLU A 402 0.92 -13.69 -25.60
N CYS A 403 -0.30 -13.94 -26.11
CA CYS A 403 -0.65 -13.60 -27.48
C CYS A 403 -0.60 -12.09 -27.70
N LEU A 404 -1.19 -11.30 -26.79
CA LEU A 404 -1.16 -9.84 -26.86
C LEU A 404 0.27 -9.27 -26.75
N GLU A 405 1.10 -9.85 -25.89
CA GLU A 405 2.51 -9.46 -25.71
C GLU A 405 3.33 -9.68 -26.97
N LYS A 406 3.17 -10.85 -27.61
CA LYS A 406 3.86 -11.23 -28.85
C LYS A 406 3.24 -10.58 -30.11
N GLY A 407 2.07 -9.97 -29.99
CA GLY A 407 1.29 -9.49 -31.14
C GLY A 407 0.70 -10.62 -32.00
N ASP A 408 0.56 -11.82 -31.42
CA ASP A 408 -0.01 -12.99 -32.08
C ASP A 408 -1.54 -12.91 -32.09
N GLN A 409 -2.07 -12.23 -33.11
CA GLN A 409 -3.51 -12.11 -33.30
C GLN A 409 -4.17 -13.46 -33.61
N GLU A 410 -3.55 -14.30 -34.45
CA GLU A 410 -4.14 -15.58 -34.84
C GLU A 410 -4.30 -16.51 -33.63
N GLY A 411 -3.27 -16.60 -32.78
CA GLY A 411 -3.32 -17.36 -31.53
C GLY A 411 -4.40 -16.85 -30.57
N PHE A 412 -4.50 -15.52 -30.37
CA PHE A 412 -5.53 -14.94 -29.51
C PHE A 412 -6.94 -15.33 -29.97
N TRP A 413 -7.24 -15.16 -31.26
CA TRP A 413 -8.57 -15.44 -31.81
C TRP A 413 -8.87 -16.94 -31.84
N HIS A 414 -7.85 -17.78 -32.04
CA HIS A 414 -8.01 -19.23 -31.90
C HIS A 414 -8.49 -19.62 -30.50
N PHE A 415 -7.83 -19.10 -29.45
CA PHE A 415 -8.27 -19.32 -28.07
C PHE A 415 -9.65 -18.74 -27.78
N PHE A 416 -9.94 -17.54 -28.30
CA PHE A 416 -11.24 -16.91 -28.10
C PHE A 416 -12.39 -17.68 -28.78
N ASP A 417 -12.20 -18.18 -29.99
CA ASP A 417 -13.19 -19.00 -30.69
C ASP A 417 -13.42 -20.33 -29.94
N GLN A 418 -12.34 -20.97 -29.48
CA GLN A 418 -12.40 -22.17 -28.65
C GLN A 418 -13.13 -21.94 -27.33
N TYR A 419 -12.99 -20.76 -26.74
CA TYR A 419 -13.72 -20.34 -25.55
C TYR A 419 -15.21 -20.20 -25.83
N LEU A 420 -15.61 -19.52 -26.93
CA LEU A 420 -17.02 -19.36 -27.31
C LEU A 420 -17.72 -20.70 -27.56
N GLU A 421 -17.06 -21.61 -28.29
CA GLU A 421 -17.58 -22.94 -28.56
C GLU A 421 -17.88 -23.71 -27.26
N ARG A 422 -16.96 -23.65 -26.30
CA ARG A 422 -17.05 -24.38 -25.04
C ARG A 422 -18.14 -23.83 -24.12
N ILE A 423 -18.19 -22.53 -23.90
CA ILE A 423 -19.16 -21.94 -22.96
C ILE A 423 -20.59 -21.99 -23.50
N GLY A 424 -20.76 -21.95 -24.83
CA GLY A 424 -22.06 -21.99 -25.50
C GLY A 424 -22.68 -23.39 -25.60
N TYR A 425 -21.93 -24.42 -25.22
CA TYR A 425 -22.50 -25.76 -25.16
C TYR A 425 -23.61 -25.83 -24.10
N GLY A 426 -24.76 -26.38 -24.49
CA GLY A 426 -25.94 -26.49 -23.63
C GLY A 426 -26.55 -25.13 -23.24
N GLU A 427 -26.50 -24.11 -24.10
CA GLU A 427 -27.04 -22.76 -23.85
C GLU A 427 -28.51 -22.74 -23.42
N GLU A 428 -29.32 -23.70 -23.90
CA GLU A 428 -30.74 -23.87 -23.51
C GLU A 428 -30.94 -24.47 -22.11
N CYS A 429 -29.88 -25.00 -21.48
CA CYS A 429 -29.99 -25.55 -20.13
C CYS A 429 -30.30 -24.41 -19.14
N PRO A 430 -31.25 -24.61 -18.20
CA PRO A 430 -31.67 -23.57 -17.26
C PRO A 430 -30.67 -23.35 -16.11
N VAL A 431 -29.38 -23.57 -16.35
CA VAL A 431 -28.30 -23.37 -15.38
C VAL A 431 -27.10 -22.76 -16.09
N THR A 432 -26.61 -21.63 -15.57
CA THR A 432 -25.44 -20.95 -16.12
C THR A 432 -24.53 -20.44 -15.02
N ASP A 433 -23.23 -20.62 -15.21
CA ASP A 433 -22.22 -19.97 -14.39
C ASP A 433 -21.87 -18.60 -14.95
N PHE A 434 -22.03 -17.56 -14.13
CA PHE A 434 -21.73 -16.18 -14.51
C PHE A 434 -20.23 -15.87 -14.42
N ASP A 435 -19.43 -16.75 -13.80
CA ASP A 435 -18.00 -16.58 -13.53
C ASP A 435 -17.08 -17.36 -14.48
N LEU A 436 -17.56 -17.60 -15.70
CA LEU A 436 -16.79 -18.14 -16.82
C LEU A 436 -15.74 -17.13 -17.35
N VAL A 437 -15.03 -16.43 -16.47
CA VAL A 437 -13.93 -15.52 -16.83
C VAL A 437 -12.69 -16.33 -17.21
N PHE A 438 -11.80 -15.72 -18.01
CA PHE A 438 -10.61 -16.41 -18.52
C PHE A 438 -9.64 -16.91 -17.43
N SER A 439 -9.63 -16.28 -16.26
CA SER A 439 -8.79 -16.71 -15.12
C SER A 439 -9.33 -17.96 -14.40
N ASN A 440 -10.61 -18.29 -14.57
CA ASN A 440 -11.25 -19.46 -13.95
C ASN A 440 -11.26 -20.71 -14.84
N LEU A 441 -10.65 -20.62 -16.04
CA LEU A 441 -10.50 -21.73 -16.98
C LEU A 441 -9.03 -22.13 -17.06
N LEU A 442 -8.73 -23.35 -16.60
CA LEU A 442 -7.40 -23.93 -16.75
C LEU A 442 -7.33 -24.75 -18.04
N VAL A 443 -6.29 -24.49 -18.83
CA VAL A 443 -6.02 -25.12 -20.12
C VAL A 443 -4.82 -26.06 -19.98
N ASP A 444 -5.03 -27.33 -20.32
CA ASP A 444 -4.00 -28.37 -20.45
C ASP A 444 -4.19 -29.11 -21.77
N GLY A 445 -3.48 -28.65 -22.81
CA GLY A 445 -3.73 -29.06 -24.20
C GLY A 445 -5.18 -28.78 -24.62
N ASP A 446 -5.87 -29.81 -25.12
CA ASP A 446 -7.27 -29.70 -25.54
C ASP A 446 -8.27 -29.71 -24.37
N ARG A 447 -7.83 -30.14 -23.17
CA ARG A 447 -8.69 -30.26 -21.98
C ARG A 447 -8.77 -28.93 -21.25
N TRP A 448 -9.96 -28.35 -21.22
CA TRP A 448 -10.23 -27.12 -20.49
C TRP A 448 -11.08 -27.46 -19.26
N THR A 449 -10.74 -26.89 -18.12
CA THR A 449 -11.46 -27.16 -16.87
C THR A 449 -11.88 -25.86 -16.19
N LEU A 450 -13.18 -25.73 -15.93
CA LEU A 450 -13.74 -24.69 -15.08
C LEU A 450 -13.45 -25.01 -13.62
N ILE A 451 -12.57 -24.21 -13.00
CA ILE A 451 -12.10 -24.44 -11.63
C ILE A 451 -12.84 -23.63 -10.57
N ASP A 452 -13.53 -22.57 -10.97
CA ASP A 452 -14.38 -21.77 -10.11
C ASP A 452 -15.73 -21.54 -10.77
N TYR A 453 -16.79 -21.83 -10.02
CA TYR A 453 -18.19 -21.71 -10.44
C TYR A 453 -19.03 -21.25 -9.25
N GLU A 454 -18.47 -20.31 -8.50
CA GLU A 454 -19.10 -19.71 -7.33
C GLU A 454 -20.42 -18.98 -7.68
N TRP A 455 -20.57 -18.54 -8.93
CA TRP A 455 -21.68 -17.71 -9.39
C TRP A 455 -22.58 -18.43 -10.40
N THR A 456 -23.03 -19.63 -10.02
CA THR A 456 -23.98 -20.41 -10.80
C THR A 456 -25.43 -20.08 -10.45
N PHE A 457 -26.25 -19.84 -11.47
CA PHE A 457 -27.66 -19.45 -11.37
C PHE A 457 -28.58 -20.39 -12.15
N GLU A 458 -29.80 -20.61 -11.62
CA GLU A 458 -30.89 -21.35 -12.28
C GLU A 458 -31.60 -20.49 -13.35
N LYS A 459 -30.85 -20.02 -14.34
CA LYS A 459 -31.42 -19.38 -15.53
C LYS A 459 -30.51 -19.56 -16.75
N PRO A 460 -31.08 -19.65 -17.96
CA PRO A 460 -30.28 -19.54 -19.17
C PRO A 460 -29.71 -18.13 -19.30
N MET A 461 -28.50 -18.02 -19.85
CA MET A 461 -27.91 -16.74 -20.26
C MET A 461 -27.26 -16.93 -21.61
N GLU A 462 -27.29 -15.87 -22.43
CA GLU A 462 -26.74 -15.93 -23.77
C GLU A 462 -25.22 -16.03 -23.75
N THR A 463 -24.66 -16.87 -24.63
CA THR A 463 -23.22 -17.08 -24.78
C THR A 463 -22.46 -15.77 -25.00
N ARG A 464 -23.01 -14.88 -25.83
CA ARG A 464 -22.42 -13.57 -26.12
C ARG A 464 -22.34 -12.66 -24.90
N GLU A 465 -23.30 -12.76 -23.98
CA GLU A 465 -23.30 -11.97 -22.75
C GLU A 465 -22.16 -12.41 -21.82
N LEU A 466 -22.02 -13.73 -21.62
CA LEU A 466 -20.94 -14.31 -20.82
C LEU A 466 -19.57 -14.00 -21.40
N ALA A 467 -19.44 -14.10 -22.73
CA ALA A 467 -18.21 -13.77 -23.43
C ALA A 467 -17.83 -12.29 -23.32
N PHE A 468 -18.80 -11.39 -23.50
CA PHE A 468 -18.58 -9.96 -23.30
C PHE A 468 -18.13 -9.67 -21.88
N ARG A 469 -18.78 -10.27 -20.88
CA ARG A 469 -18.38 -10.11 -19.47
C ARG A 469 -16.95 -10.59 -19.25
N ALA A 470 -16.58 -11.78 -19.73
CA ALA A 470 -15.22 -12.30 -19.57
C ALA A 470 -14.16 -11.38 -20.19
N VAL A 471 -14.42 -10.82 -21.38
CA VAL A 471 -13.54 -9.82 -22.01
C VAL A 471 -13.49 -8.53 -21.20
N TYR A 472 -14.63 -8.05 -20.71
CA TYR A 472 -14.69 -6.83 -19.92
C TYR A 472 -13.90 -6.96 -18.61
N CYS A 473 -14.08 -8.06 -17.87
CA CYS A 473 -13.29 -8.37 -16.67
C CYS A 473 -11.79 -8.48 -17.00
N TYR A 474 -11.46 -9.19 -18.10
CA TYR A 474 -10.08 -9.32 -18.57
C TYR A 474 -9.43 -7.96 -18.84
N LEU A 475 -10.14 -7.01 -19.47
CA LEU A 475 -9.61 -5.66 -19.73
C LEU A 475 -9.42 -4.83 -18.45
N LEU A 476 -10.34 -4.93 -17.49
CA LEU A 476 -10.28 -4.15 -16.24
C LEU A 476 -9.10 -4.54 -15.33
N GLU A 477 -8.64 -5.78 -15.42
CA GLU A 477 -7.56 -6.29 -14.57
C GLU A 477 -6.15 -5.75 -14.93
N ASN A 478 -5.93 -5.32 -16.17
CA ASN A 478 -4.61 -4.88 -16.63
C ASN A 478 -4.71 -3.91 -17.81
N GLU A 479 -4.30 -2.66 -17.60
CA GLU A 479 -4.35 -1.59 -18.60
C GLU A 479 -3.61 -1.94 -19.91
N LYS A 480 -2.56 -2.77 -19.86
CA LYS A 480 -1.83 -3.22 -21.07
C LYS A 480 -2.70 -4.06 -22.02
N ARG A 481 -3.79 -4.65 -21.52
CA ARG A 481 -4.76 -5.41 -22.33
C ARG A 481 -5.62 -4.50 -23.21
N GLY A 482 -5.55 -3.18 -23.04
CA GLY A 482 -6.16 -2.20 -23.95
C GLY A 482 -5.65 -2.26 -25.40
N ARG A 483 -4.63 -3.08 -25.70
CA ARG A 483 -4.19 -3.43 -27.06
C ARG A 483 -5.15 -4.38 -27.79
N LEU A 484 -6.10 -4.98 -27.08
CA LEU A 484 -7.12 -5.84 -27.67
C LEU A 484 -8.07 -5.02 -28.55
N ASP A 485 -8.35 -5.50 -29.76
CA ASP A 485 -9.33 -4.91 -30.68
C ASP A 485 -10.76 -5.19 -30.18
N LEU A 486 -11.26 -4.33 -29.29
CA LEU A 486 -12.60 -4.42 -28.73
C LEU A 486 -13.69 -4.34 -29.81
N ASP A 487 -13.48 -3.57 -30.88
CA ASP A 487 -14.43 -3.47 -31.98
C ASP A 487 -14.58 -4.82 -32.70
N ARG A 488 -13.48 -5.56 -32.87
CA ARG A 488 -13.52 -6.91 -33.41
C ARG A 488 -14.22 -7.87 -32.46
N VAL A 489 -14.03 -7.75 -31.14
CA VAL A 489 -14.78 -8.55 -30.15
C VAL A 489 -16.28 -8.29 -30.31
N LEU A 490 -16.71 -7.03 -30.30
CA LEU A 490 -18.12 -6.66 -30.44
C LEU A 490 -18.73 -7.17 -31.75
N ARG A 491 -18.02 -7.05 -32.87
CA ARG A 491 -18.45 -7.60 -34.16
C ARG A 491 -18.58 -9.13 -34.13
N THR A 492 -17.62 -9.82 -33.51
CA THR A 492 -17.61 -11.30 -33.39
C THR A 492 -18.79 -11.79 -32.55
N LEU A 493 -19.10 -11.07 -31.47
CA LEU A 493 -20.22 -11.40 -30.58
C LEU A 493 -21.59 -10.91 -31.10
N GLY A 494 -21.62 -10.10 -32.15
CA GLY A 494 -22.84 -9.48 -32.66
C GLY A 494 -23.51 -8.55 -31.65
N ILE A 495 -22.70 -7.82 -30.87
CA ILE A 495 -23.14 -6.93 -29.79
C ILE A 495 -23.08 -5.48 -30.28
N THR A 496 -24.18 -4.74 -30.14
CA THR A 496 -24.21 -3.29 -30.39
C THR A 496 -23.63 -2.51 -29.21
N GLU A 497 -23.22 -1.26 -29.42
CA GLU A 497 -22.70 -0.43 -28.30
C GLU A 497 -23.75 -0.21 -27.20
N GLU A 498 -25.04 -0.15 -27.57
CA GLU A 498 -26.16 -0.05 -26.63
C GLU A 498 -26.24 -1.31 -25.73
N GLN A 499 -26.11 -2.50 -26.31
CA GLN A 499 -26.08 -3.76 -25.56
C GLN A 499 -24.81 -3.87 -24.70
N ALA A 500 -23.65 -3.47 -25.24
CA ALA A 500 -22.40 -3.44 -24.48
C ALA A 500 -22.54 -2.55 -23.23
N GLN A 501 -23.20 -1.39 -23.36
CA GLN A 501 -23.47 -0.51 -22.23
C GLN A 501 -24.41 -1.15 -21.20
N GLU A 502 -25.48 -1.83 -21.65
CA GLU A 502 -26.37 -2.58 -20.75
C GLU A 502 -25.61 -3.66 -19.97
N TYR A 503 -24.72 -4.41 -20.64
CA TYR A 503 -23.90 -5.43 -20.00
C TYR A 503 -22.92 -4.84 -18.99
N ARG A 504 -22.28 -3.71 -19.29
CA ARG A 504 -21.44 -2.98 -18.32
C ARG A 504 -22.23 -2.57 -17.08
N GLU A 505 -23.46 -2.08 -17.25
CA GLU A 505 -24.34 -1.72 -16.12
C GLU A 505 -24.77 -2.93 -15.29
N ARG A 506 -25.04 -4.07 -15.94
CA ARG A 506 -25.35 -5.33 -15.25
C ARG A 506 -24.15 -5.85 -14.46
N GLU A 507 -22.95 -5.77 -15.03
CA GLU A 507 -21.71 -6.12 -14.31
C GLU A 507 -21.50 -5.22 -13.09
N LEU A 508 -21.72 -3.90 -13.22
CA LEU A 508 -21.64 -2.98 -12.08
C LEU A 508 -22.64 -3.33 -10.96
N LYS A 509 -23.88 -3.71 -11.33
CA LYS A 509 -24.89 -4.17 -10.36
C LYS A 509 -24.46 -5.49 -9.70
N PHE A 510 -23.86 -6.39 -10.46
CA PHE A 510 -23.34 -7.65 -9.94
C PHE A 510 -22.17 -7.43 -8.97
N GLN A 511 -21.19 -6.59 -9.31
CA GLN A 511 -20.09 -6.26 -8.40
C GLN A 511 -20.60 -5.68 -7.07
N ARG A 512 -21.57 -4.75 -7.12
CA ARG A 512 -22.22 -4.23 -5.90
C ARG A 512 -22.95 -5.29 -5.09
N TYR A 513 -23.56 -6.27 -5.75
CA TYR A 513 -24.20 -7.41 -5.09
C TYR A 513 -23.16 -8.29 -4.37
N VAL A 514 -21.98 -8.50 -4.98
CA VAL A 514 -20.88 -9.28 -4.41
C VAL A 514 -20.19 -8.53 -3.26
N GLU A 515 -19.85 -7.26 -3.42
CA GLU A 515 -19.15 -6.44 -2.42
C GLU A 515 -20.02 -6.17 -1.17
N GLY A 516 -21.33 -6.00 -1.36
CA GLY A 516 -22.25 -5.69 -0.27
C GLY A 516 -22.19 -4.22 0.15
N LYS A 517 -22.32 -3.96 1.46
CA LYS A 517 -22.50 -2.60 2.01
C LYS A 517 -21.23 -1.97 2.60
N ALA A 518 -20.13 -2.71 2.70
CA ALA A 518 -18.91 -2.21 3.32
C ALA A 518 -17.98 -1.58 2.28
N ALA A 519 -17.31 -0.49 2.63
CA ALA A 519 -16.28 0.10 1.77
C ALA A 519 -15.10 -0.86 1.55
N SER A 520 -14.60 -0.91 0.30
CA SER A 520 -13.39 -1.66 -0.05
C SER A 520 -12.15 -1.03 0.59
N MET A 521 -11.06 -1.78 0.69
CA MET A 521 -9.80 -1.24 1.24
C MET A 521 -9.24 -0.07 0.41
N ALA A 522 -9.50 -0.05 -0.90
CA ALA A 522 -9.15 1.08 -1.76
C ALA A 522 -10.00 2.33 -1.40
N ALA A 523 -11.31 2.17 -1.24
CA ALA A 523 -12.19 3.26 -0.84
C ALA A 523 -11.85 3.79 0.58
N LEU A 524 -11.48 2.90 1.50
CA LEU A 524 -11.01 3.30 2.84
C LEU A 524 -9.68 4.05 2.77
N TRP A 525 -8.77 3.64 1.88
CA TRP A 525 -7.48 4.32 1.68
C TRP A 525 -7.70 5.75 1.17
N GLU A 526 -8.54 5.91 0.14
CA GLU A 526 -8.93 7.22 -0.38
C GLU A 526 -9.60 8.08 0.70
N GLY A 527 -10.48 7.47 1.50
CA GLY A 527 -11.18 8.13 2.60
C GLY A 527 -10.25 8.66 3.70
N ILE A 528 -9.21 7.90 4.06
CA ILE A 528 -8.20 8.31 5.04
C ILE A 528 -7.32 9.46 4.49
N GLY A 529 -7.12 9.53 3.17
CA GLY A 529 -6.58 10.71 2.51
C GLY A 529 -5.06 10.90 2.64
N LYS A 530 -4.29 9.80 2.68
CA LYS A 530 -2.82 9.88 2.60
C LYS A 530 -2.36 10.31 1.22
N LYS A 531 -1.27 11.08 1.16
CA LYS A 531 -0.78 11.65 -0.11
C LYS A 531 0.16 10.70 -0.83
N LEU A 532 0.01 10.66 -2.15
CA LEU A 532 0.98 10.09 -3.07
C LEU A 532 1.86 11.20 -3.63
N ARG A 533 3.17 10.99 -3.64
CA ARG A 533 4.16 11.92 -4.20
C ARG A 533 4.82 11.27 -5.42
N ASP A 534 4.73 11.93 -6.56
CA ASP A 534 5.38 11.53 -7.81
C ASP A 534 6.76 12.22 -7.89
N PRO A 535 7.86 11.48 -7.77
CA PRO A 535 9.20 12.05 -7.85
C PRO A 535 9.53 12.65 -9.21
N GLU A 536 9.06 12.07 -10.32
CA GLU A 536 9.33 12.62 -11.64
C GLU A 536 8.68 13.99 -11.80
N LYS A 537 7.44 14.12 -11.31
CA LYS A 537 6.76 15.42 -11.29
C LYS A 537 7.53 16.43 -10.42
N LEU A 538 7.97 16.03 -9.23
CA LEU A 538 8.74 16.90 -8.34
C LEU A 538 10.06 17.37 -8.96
N VAL A 539 10.77 16.48 -9.65
CA VAL A 539 12.00 16.82 -10.38
C VAL A 539 11.70 17.78 -11.54
N ARG A 540 10.68 17.50 -12.36
CA ARG A 540 10.28 18.39 -13.46
C ARG A 540 9.87 19.77 -12.96
N ASP A 541 9.10 19.84 -11.89
CA ASP A 541 8.69 21.11 -11.27
C ASP A 541 9.91 21.91 -10.76
N GLN A 542 10.90 21.22 -10.18
CA GLN A 542 12.16 21.82 -9.73
C GLN A 542 13.03 22.31 -10.92
N GLU A 543 13.22 21.48 -11.95
CA GLU A 543 13.97 21.85 -13.16
C GLU A 543 13.34 23.02 -13.91
N GLU A 544 12.00 23.05 -13.98
CA GLU A 544 11.25 24.17 -14.52
C GLU A 544 11.49 25.45 -13.70
N GLN A 545 11.39 25.37 -12.38
CA GLN A 545 11.67 26.49 -11.49
C GLN A 545 13.11 27.00 -11.65
N GLU A 546 14.10 26.10 -11.72
CA GLU A 546 15.50 26.44 -11.96
C GLU A 546 15.66 27.11 -13.31
N ARG A 547 15.05 26.59 -14.39
CA ARG A 547 15.09 27.20 -15.73
C ARG A 547 14.52 28.62 -15.74
N LEU A 548 13.36 28.82 -15.11
CA LEU A 548 12.68 30.12 -15.06
C LEU A 548 13.40 31.13 -14.16
N THR A 549 14.20 30.67 -13.20
CA THR A 549 14.96 31.54 -12.28
C THR A 549 16.44 31.66 -12.61
N ARG A 550 16.88 31.21 -13.80
CA ARG A 550 18.27 31.42 -14.26
C ARG A 550 18.56 32.90 -14.42
N ILE A 551 19.78 33.27 -14.07
CA ILE A 551 20.26 34.65 -14.16
C ILE A 551 21.17 34.78 -15.36
N GLN A 552 20.90 35.80 -16.18
CA GLN A 552 21.74 36.17 -17.31
C GLN A 552 22.31 37.57 -17.09
N VAL A 553 23.60 37.73 -17.35
CA VAL A 553 24.30 39.01 -17.23
C VAL A 553 24.81 39.41 -18.60
N TYR A 554 24.53 40.65 -18.98
CA TYR A 554 24.99 41.27 -20.22
C TYR A 554 25.97 42.40 -19.90
N GLU A 555 27.11 42.42 -20.60
CA GLU A 555 28.12 43.46 -20.48
C GLU A 555 28.12 44.33 -21.76
N ASP A 556 27.79 45.61 -21.64
CA ASP A 556 27.82 46.56 -22.76
C ASP A 556 29.06 47.45 -22.70
N ARG A 557 29.83 47.49 -23.79
CA ARG A 557 31.03 48.33 -23.96
C ARG A 557 30.77 49.64 -24.73
N GLY A 558 29.50 49.94 -25.01
CA GLY A 558 29.04 51.14 -25.72
C GLY A 558 28.37 50.87 -27.06
N GLU A 559 28.07 49.61 -27.39
CA GLU A 559 27.40 49.20 -28.64
C GLU A 559 25.97 48.67 -28.41
N GLY A 560 25.52 48.66 -27.15
CA GLY A 560 24.26 48.06 -26.72
C GLY A 560 24.41 46.59 -26.30
N TYR A 561 23.36 46.05 -25.68
CA TYR A 561 23.33 44.65 -25.26
C TYR A 561 23.20 43.71 -26.46
N ARG A 562 24.05 42.68 -26.50
CA ARG A 562 24.02 41.60 -27.50
C ARG A 562 24.14 40.25 -26.78
N GLU A 563 23.46 39.22 -27.30
CA GLU A 563 23.51 37.85 -26.75
C GLU A 563 24.95 37.31 -26.65
N GLU A 564 25.78 37.62 -27.65
CA GLU A 564 27.20 37.22 -27.70
C GLU A 564 28.04 37.81 -26.55
N CYS A 565 27.57 38.91 -25.93
CA CYS A 565 28.20 39.59 -24.80
C CYS A 565 27.48 39.28 -23.47
N SER A 566 26.73 38.17 -23.42
CA SER A 566 26.00 37.72 -22.25
C SER A 566 26.53 36.39 -21.72
N ARG A 567 26.24 36.09 -20.46
CA ARG A 567 26.50 34.77 -19.86
C ARG A 567 25.42 34.43 -18.84
N PHE A 568 25.05 33.16 -18.79
CA PHE A 568 24.29 32.62 -17.67
C PHE A 568 25.21 32.37 -16.49
N LEU A 569 24.72 32.59 -15.27
CA LEU A 569 25.44 32.30 -14.05
C LEU A 569 25.04 30.92 -13.53
N ASP A 570 26.03 30.10 -13.14
CA ASP A 570 25.82 28.83 -12.45
C ASP A 570 25.57 29.07 -10.95
N ARG A 571 24.50 29.83 -10.65
CA ARG A 571 24.04 30.14 -9.30
C ARG A 571 22.54 29.96 -9.22
N VAL A 572 22.07 29.33 -8.14
CA VAL A 572 20.65 29.07 -7.87
C VAL A 572 20.23 29.89 -6.66
N TYR A 573 19.00 30.38 -6.68
CA TYR A 573 18.39 31.03 -5.53
C TYR A 573 18.29 30.06 -4.35
N GLU A 574 18.66 30.51 -3.15
CA GLU A 574 18.54 29.74 -1.91
C GLU A 574 17.07 29.53 -1.49
N ASP A 575 16.85 28.64 -0.52
CA ASP A 575 15.56 28.47 0.15
C ASP A 575 15.10 29.79 0.76
N GLY A 576 14.12 30.43 0.12
CA GLY A 576 13.77 31.83 0.44
C GLY A 576 13.78 32.76 -0.76
N GLY A 577 14.31 32.30 -1.90
CA GLY A 577 14.39 33.08 -3.13
C GLY A 577 15.50 34.12 -3.10
N GLN A 578 16.50 33.99 -2.22
CA GLN A 578 17.61 34.94 -2.10
C GLN A 578 18.84 34.50 -2.89
N ILE A 579 19.62 35.46 -3.36
CA ILE A 579 20.89 35.22 -4.03
C ILE A 579 21.88 36.36 -3.82
N GLU A 580 23.16 36.01 -3.73
CA GLU A 580 24.28 36.95 -3.72
C GLU A 580 25.15 36.71 -4.95
N LEU A 581 25.39 37.77 -5.72
CA LEU A 581 26.23 37.74 -6.91
C LEU A 581 27.41 38.69 -6.73
N GLU A 582 28.60 38.22 -7.08
CA GLU A 582 29.80 39.03 -7.21
C GLU A 582 30.31 38.89 -8.65
N LEU A 583 30.20 39.98 -9.42
CA LEU A 583 30.48 40.01 -10.84
C LEU A 583 31.75 40.81 -11.10
N GLN A 584 32.81 40.14 -11.52
CA GLN A 584 34.07 40.76 -11.92
C GLN A 584 34.09 41.01 -13.43
N PHE A 585 34.50 42.22 -13.83
CA PHE A 585 34.55 42.63 -15.24
C PHE A 585 35.58 43.74 -15.51
N PRO A 586 36.06 43.88 -16.77
CA PRO A 586 37.07 44.87 -17.14
C PRO A 586 36.51 46.31 -17.19
N GLY A 587 37.40 47.30 -17.07
CA GLY A 587 37.05 48.73 -17.04
C GLY A 587 36.44 49.32 -18.32
N ASN A 588 36.38 48.57 -19.42
CA ASN A 588 35.74 49.00 -20.67
C ASN A 588 34.23 48.72 -20.72
N VAL A 589 33.65 48.06 -19.71
CA VAL A 589 32.20 47.90 -19.56
C VAL A 589 31.57 49.23 -19.11
N ARG A 590 30.63 49.73 -19.91
CA ARG A 590 29.92 51.00 -19.67
C ARG A 590 28.57 50.81 -19.00
N ARG A 591 27.88 49.71 -19.31
CA ARG A 591 26.62 49.32 -18.66
C ARG A 591 26.59 47.82 -18.41
N MET A 592 25.85 47.42 -17.39
CA MET A 592 25.62 46.02 -17.05
C MET A 592 24.12 45.79 -16.87
N ARG A 593 23.57 44.82 -17.61
CA ARG A 593 22.20 44.36 -17.45
C ARG A 593 22.21 43.00 -16.77
N ILE A 594 21.44 42.88 -15.70
CA ILE A 594 21.20 41.64 -14.96
C ILE A 594 19.74 41.29 -15.15
N ASP A 595 19.50 40.14 -15.77
CA ASP A 595 18.18 39.56 -15.87
C ASP A 595 18.04 38.56 -14.73
N PRO A 596 17.30 38.92 -13.66
CA PRO A 596 17.24 38.10 -12.44
C PRO A 596 16.46 36.79 -12.63
N ALA A 597 15.72 36.66 -13.72
CA ALA A 597 14.94 35.47 -14.07
C ALA A 597 14.61 35.51 -15.57
N MET A 598 14.07 34.41 -16.07
CA MET A 598 13.59 34.23 -17.44
C MET A 598 12.05 34.27 -17.53
N ASP A 599 11.39 34.72 -16.47
CA ASP A 599 9.94 34.91 -16.43
C ASP A 599 9.54 35.99 -15.40
N CYS A 600 8.27 36.38 -15.46
CA CYS A 600 7.67 37.40 -14.62
C CYS A 600 7.69 37.07 -13.12
N GLY A 601 7.73 38.12 -12.30
CA GLY A 601 7.95 37.95 -10.89
C GLY A 601 8.13 39.25 -10.11
N ILE A 602 8.54 39.11 -8.86
CA ILE A 602 8.86 40.22 -7.97
C ILE A 602 10.29 40.07 -7.47
N CYS A 603 11.05 41.16 -7.56
CA CYS A 603 12.44 41.24 -7.12
C CYS A 603 12.59 42.26 -5.99
N ARG A 604 13.34 41.90 -4.95
CA ARG A 604 13.87 42.86 -3.99
C ARG A 604 15.38 42.94 -4.13
N ILE A 605 15.89 44.10 -4.50
CA ILE A 605 17.32 44.39 -4.46
C ILE A 605 17.64 44.87 -3.04
N LEU A 606 18.23 43.98 -2.25
CA LEU A 606 18.52 44.17 -0.83
C LEU A 606 19.83 44.94 -0.60
N GLU A 607 20.82 44.72 -1.46
CA GLU A 607 22.12 45.40 -1.37
C GLU A 607 22.76 45.50 -2.75
N LEU A 608 23.43 46.62 -3.01
CA LEU A 608 24.23 46.84 -4.22
C LEU A 608 25.53 47.54 -3.82
N ARG A 609 26.67 46.98 -4.19
CA ARG A 609 27.99 47.58 -3.97
C ARG A 609 28.82 47.54 -5.24
N PHE A 610 29.58 48.59 -5.49
CA PHE A 610 30.52 48.68 -6.61
C PHE A 610 31.91 48.97 -6.06
N ASN A 611 32.88 48.10 -6.34
CA ASN A 611 34.25 48.17 -5.81
C ASN A 611 34.29 48.37 -4.27
N GLY A 612 33.37 47.72 -3.55
CA GLY A 612 33.24 47.81 -2.09
C GLY A 612 32.35 48.95 -1.57
N GLU A 613 32.05 49.95 -2.41
CA GLU A 613 31.25 51.13 -2.03
C GLU A 613 29.75 50.88 -2.24
N LYS A 614 28.92 51.29 -1.27
CA LYS A 614 27.45 51.11 -1.34
C LYS A 614 26.84 51.98 -2.44
N VAL A 615 26.07 51.37 -3.34
CA VAL A 615 25.31 52.06 -4.38
C VAL A 615 23.83 52.07 -3.97
N PRO A 616 23.22 53.23 -3.71
CA PRO A 616 21.80 53.27 -3.34
C PRO A 616 20.91 52.77 -4.50
N PRO A 617 20.11 51.70 -4.31
CA PRO A 617 19.35 51.08 -5.39
C PRO A 617 18.21 51.96 -5.90
N ASN A 618 17.83 53.00 -5.16
CA ASN A 618 16.74 53.92 -5.48
C ASN A 618 17.14 55.06 -6.43
N VAL A 619 18.38 55.16 -6.90
CA VAL A 619 18.84 56.23 -7.81
C VAL A 619 18.54 55.86 -9.27
N PRO A 620 17.48 56.39 -9.92
CA PRO A 620 17.05 55.93 -11.25
C PRO A 620 18.06 56.26 -12.36
N LYS A 621 18.95 57.21 -12.08
CA LYS A 621 20.05 57.62 -12.94
C LYS A 621 21.18 56.59 -13.01
N VAL A 622 21.28 55.69 -12.02
CA VAL A 622 22.34 54.68 -11.89
C VAL A 622 21.77 53.29 -12.12
N LEU A 623 20.60 53.00 -11.56
CA LEU A 623 19.91 51.72 -11.72
C LEU A 623 18.54 51.95 -12.36
N ALA A 624 18.33 51.39 -13.54
CA ALA A 624 17.08 51.34 -14.28
C ALA A 624 16.51 49.92 -14.24
N VAL A 625 15.18 49.80 -14.33
CA VAL A 625 14.46 48.52 -14.39
C VAL A 625 13.30 48.66 -15.36
N ASN A 626 12.95 47.59 -16.06
CA ASN A 626 11.76 47.55 -16.92
C ASN A 626 10.46 47.18 -16.16
N GLY A 627 10.53 46.93 -14.85
CA GLY A 627 9.40 46.66 -13.97
C GLY A 627 8.80 47.90 -13.28
N LYS A 628 7.78 47.67 -12.44
CA LYS A 628 7.16 48.69 -11.59
C LYS A 628 7.75 48.68 -10.18
N ARG A 629 8.32 49.81 -9.78
CA ARG A 629 8.89 50.01 -8.44
C ARG A 629 7.77 50.14 -7.40
N ILE A 630 7.85 49.36 -6.33
CA ILE A 630 6.97 49.46 -5.15
C ILE A 630 7.72 50.23 -4.07
N ARG A 631 7.11 51.31 -3.56
CA ARG A 631 7.65 52.05 -2.41
C ARG A 631 7.18 51.40 -1.10
N PRO A 632 8.07 50.96 -0.20
CA PRO A 632 7.66 50.45 1.10
C PRO A 632 7.02 51.56 1.95
N ARG A 633 5.95 51.23 2.69
CA ARG A 633 5.31 52.12 3.66
C ARG A 633 5.87 51.86 5.05
N GLY A 634 7.03 52.44 5.37
CA GLY A 634 7.65 52.35 6.69
C GLY A 634 8.91 53.21 6.81
N GLU A 635 9.28 53.59 8.03
CA GLU A 635 10.35 54.55 8.38
C GLU A 635 11.78 54.16 7.92
N GLN A 636 11.98 53.00 7.27
CA GLN A 636 13.27 52.56 6.71
C GLN A 636 13.35 52.76 5.18
N GLY A 637 13.02 53.97 4.71
CA GLY A 637 12.78 54.30 3.30
C GLY A 637 13.95 54.22 2.31
N ASP A 638 15.16 53.78 2.69
CA ASP A 638 16.35 53.91 1.82
C ASP A 638 17.21 52.63 1.64
N ASN A 639 16.85 51.49 2.24
CA ASN A 639 17.77 50.34 2.29
C ASN A 639 17.57 49.25 1.23
N TYR A 640 16.44 49.18 0.53
CA TYR A 640 16.21 48.18 -0.53
C TYR A 640 15.21 48.70 -1.58
N LEU A 641 15.25 48.12 -2.78
CA LEU A 641 14.32 48.43 -3.88
C LEU A 641 13.46 47.19 -4.18
N THR A 642 12.13 47.34 -4.18
CA THR A 642 11.21 46.28 -4.62
C THR A 642 10.65 46.61 -6.01
N VAL A 643 10.68 45.64 -6.92
CA VAL A 643 10.22 45.79 -8.30
C VAL A 643 9.35 44.59 -8.68
N VAL A 644 8.16 44.85 -9.21
CA VAL A 644 7.34 43.83 -9.87
C VAL A 644 7.60 43.89 -11.37
N TYR A 645 7.90 42.77 -11.98
CA TYR A 645 8.12 42.61 -13.42
C TYR A 645 6.93 41.91 -14.05
N PRO A 646 5.94 42.65 -14.60
CA PRO A 646 4.85 42.07 -15.39
C PRO A 646 5.34 41.80 -16.82
N THR A 647 6.46 41.08 -16.96
CA THR A 647 7.12 40.78 -18.23
C THR A 647 7.92 39.48 -18.07
N PRO A 648 7.97 38.60 -19.08
CA PRO A 648 8.81 37.42 -19.04
C PRO A 648 10.31 37.72 -19.18
N ASP A 649 10.68 38.96 -19.50
CA ASP A 649 12.06 39.42 -19.65
C ASP A 649 12.39 40.50 -18.60
N PRO A 650 12.49 40.16 -17.30
CA PRO A 650 12.80 41.14 -16.27
C PRO A 650 14.25 41.63 -16.41
N ASN A 651 14.48 42.93 -16.28
CA ASN A 651 15.84 43.48 -16.37
C ASN A 651 16.18 44.52 -15.29
N ILE A 652 17.43 44.47 -14.86
CA ILE A 652 18.08 45.44 -13.96
C ILE A 652 19.29 46.00 -14.71
N ASP A 653 19.22 47.25 -15.14
CA ASP A 653 20.21 47.91 -15.96
C ASP A 653 21.00 48.93 -15.13
N ILE A 654 22.31 48.75 -15.01
CA ILE A 654 23.20 49.53 -14.15
C ILE A 654 24.18 50.31 -15.02
N ASP A 655 24.18 51.63 -14.87
CA ASP A 655 25.07 52.55 -15.59
C ASP A 655 26.43 52.64 -14.90
N ILE A 656 27.34 51.71 -15.25
CA ILE A 656 28.70 51.61 -14.70
C ILE A 656 29.50 52.88 -14.93
N SER A 657 29.28 53.59 -16.04
CA SER A 657 29.99 54.84 -16.36
C SER A 657 29.83 55.93 -15.30
N ARG A 658 28.79 55.82 -14.45
CA ARG A 658 28.50 56.77 -13.36
C ARG A 658 29.12 56.36 -12.02
N LEU A 659 29.77 55.20 -11.95
CA LEU A 659 30.30 54.60 -10.71
C LEU A 659 31.83 54.69 -10.58
N GLN A 660 32.50 55.49 -11.42
CA GLN A 660 33.96 55.67 -11.41
C GLN A 660 34.73 54.34 -11.57
N PRO A 661 34.61 53.64 -12.71
CA PRO A 661 35.25 52.34 -12.92
C PRO A 661 36.78 52.44 -12.97
N GLY A 662 37.46 51.47 -12.37
CA GLY A 662 38.90 51.22 -12.51
C GLY A 662 39.22 50.21 -13.63
N GLU A 663 40.46 49.72 -13.68
CA GLU A 663 40.89 48.73 -14.68
C GLU A 663 40.14 47.39 -14.58
N VAL A 664 39.86 46.95 -13.35
CA VAL A 664 39.06 45.77 -13.01
C VAL A 664 38.04 46.20 -11.96
N ASN A 665 36.79 45.81 -12.15
CA ASN A 665 35.69 46.21 -11.30
C ASN A 665 34.93 45.00 -10.76
N ILE A 666 34.34 45.18 -9.58
CA ILE A 666 33.49 44.18 -8.93
C ILE A 666 32.14 44.82 -8.63
N LEU A 667 31.07 44.22 -9.16
CA LEU A 667 29.70 44.53 -8.78
C LEU A 667 29.17 43.43 -7.88
N TYR A 668 28.83 43.79 -6.65
CA TYR A 668 28.13 42.91 -5.71
C TYR A 668 26.66 43.29 -5.67
N ILE A 669 25.77 42.33 -5.87
CA ILE A 669 24.31 42.49 -5.72
C ILE A 669 23.75 41.36 -4.88
N ARG A 670 22.94 41.72 -3.88
CA ARG A 670 22.11 40.78 -3.14
C ARG A 670 20.65 41.05 -3.45
N MET A 671 19.93 40.04 -3.90
CA MET A 671 18.54 40.17 -4.28
C MET A 671 17.68 38.96 -3.91
N GLU A 672 16.39 39.18 -3.74
CA GLU A 672 15.36 38.16 -3.58
C GLU A 672 14.47 38.16 -4.82
N TYR A 673 14.20 37.00 -5.44
CA TYR A 673 13.29 36.87 -6.58
C TYR A 673 12.24 35.79 -6.35
N ARG A 674 10.98 36.10 -6.70
CA ARG A 674 9.87 35.14 -6.70
C ARG A 674 9.10 35.22 -8.01
N LEU A 675 8.93 34.07 -8.65
CA LEU A 675 8.05 33.94 -9.82
C LEU A 675 6.60 34.25 -9.44
N LEU A 676 5.89 34.91 -10.35
CA LEU A 676 4.48 35.19 -10.22
C LEU A 676 3.80 34.84 -11.54
N PRO A 677 2.55 34.32 -11.54
CA PRO A 677 1.77 34.28 -12.76
C PRO A 677 1.66 35.68 -13.38
N LEU A 678 1.76 35.78 -14.71
CA LEU A 678 1.76 37.07 -15.42
C LEU A 678 0.56 37.96 -15.04
N SER A 679 -0.64 37.39 -14.95
CA SER A 679 -1.84 38.11 -14.55
C SER A 679 -1.75 38.72 -13.14
N MET A 680 -1.15 37.99 -12.18
CA MET A 680 -0.92 38.51 -10.84
C MET A 680 0.13 39.62 -10.84
N ALA A 681 1.20 39.48 -11.63
CA ALA A 681 2.21 40.51 -11.78
C ALA A 681 1.63 41.79 -12.43
N GLU A 682 0.76 41.65 -13.43
CA GLU A 682 0.02 42.75 -14.06
C GLU A 682 -0.94 43.45 -13.10
N ASP A 683 -1.71 42.70 -12.30
CA ASP A 683 -2.60 43.24 -11.28
C ASP A 683 -1.84 44.04 -10.22
N LEU A 684 -0.74 43.49 -9.71
CA LEU A 684 0.15 44.17 -8.76
C LEU A 684 0.75 45.45 -9.37
N ALA A 685 1.25 45.37 -10.61
CA ALA A 685 1.77 46.52 -11.33
C ALA A 685 0.70 47.60 -11.59
N GLY A 686 -0.54 47.19 -11.86
CA GLY A 686 -1.70 48.05 -12.04
C GLY A 686 -2.16 48.73 -10.75
N ALA A 687 -2.11 48.02 -9.62
CA ALA A 687 -2.46 48.57 -8.31
C ALA A 687 -1.52 49.71 -7.89
N VAL A 688 -0.22 49.60 -8.20
CA VAL A 688 0.77 50.67 -7.92
C VAL A 688 0.41 52.00 -8.60
N ARG A 689 -0.29 51.98 -9.75
CA ARG A 689 -0.75 53.23 -10.43
C ARG A 689 -1.87 53.97 -9.68
N LYS A 690 -2.65 53.31 -8.82
CA LYS A 690 -3.83 53.90 -8.15
C LYS A 690 -3.53 54.59 -6.81
N TRP A 691 -2.29 54.56 -6.33
CA TRP A 691 -1.87 55.17 -5.05
C TRP A 691 -0.98 56.40 -5.25
N VAL A 692 -1.38 57.30 -6.15
CA VAL A 692 -0.80 58.66 -6.29
C VAL A 692 -1.81 59.68 -5.82
#